data_AF-A0A1C5ND93-F1
#
_entry.id   AF-A0A1C5ND93-F1
#
_cell.length_a   1.000
_cell.length_b   1.000
_cell.length_c   1.000
_cell.angle_alpha   90.00
_cell.angle_beta   90.00
_cell.angle_gamma   90.00
#
_symmetry.space_group_name_H-M   'P 1'
#
loop_
_entity.id
_entity.type
_entity.pdbx_description
1 polymer ?
#
loop_
_entity_poly.entity_id
_entity_poly.type
_entity_poly.pdbx_seq_one_letter_code
_entity_poly.pdbx_strand_id
1 'polypeptide(L)'
;MMKILRKGVILLVIFVAVVAGTSFLMNSQSTDNRSDMNDATLPEVMVKIGSTQANKMYGYRQQMQTDFMRGSITPLDTTKKVSFEINPYADTVTGLAYEVRTSDGSKVMENRKIKNLTKEDNGCLSTEIEIGSDLRMNQEYSMQITLDTSEGEVYYYTRVVSRTQLNTEAYLQFVKDFSTKCLDKEQADTLTGYLEAEDISGGTNYNNISISSGLSNISWGSLSPKLYMEGVPLIDDINETTASITLDYQVSAQDDEGKTEIYDVTEFYRMRYTETRIMLLDFKRSATKVFDPSQKVVSDAGLLLGVRDKNVTYASDSSGKIVAFEQDGDLWSYAPSSGKITRIFSFRKEEDNDSRYVRNEHDIKIIRVADNGDVDFVLYGYMNRGVHEGYSGVCVYHYNSDRNVVEEKVFIPSTESYEFLKEDLGTLTYVNKNNQLFLLFAQKLYQVDIETGTSQVLEEGIKQNHFVVSDTKAHAAWLIESGDDAGKIREIEFDSLKTRDISPESGKNLRALGFMNEDLVYGILSDEDILTDANGHETEGISTFRIESFKGKVKKEYRQDGLYITNVTVGSTMMEFELSAKSGNAYTVQKKDNIMNNKKASGSQIDVALITTNRAGTLIRLTMTQKPETDSPLLVCSKIESTEDSSVTLDTTVPQGELYYVYAYGSLDRIYTDPAAAVKRADAQTGVVLNRAQQYVWERGNKKTKLQMNIEDVPESIRTANWKKKELQDSLGDMGTVIDLTGCTLDNVLYEVSAQRPVIAKTGENSSVVIVGYDEYNTYLYDPATGQISPYGMNDSTALFESAGNVFLTYIENVIE
;
A
#
# COMPACT_ATOMS: atom_id res chain seq x y z
N MET A 1 -23.19 41.47 72.65
CA MET A 1 -22.47 40.25 72.25
C MET A 1 -23.29 39.26 71.41
N MET A 2 -24.49 38.81 71.84
CA MET A 2 -25.28 37.81 71.09
C MET A 2 -25.63 38.18 69.64
N LYS A 3 -25.88 39.46 69.31
CA LYS A 3 -26.16 39.90 67.93
C LYS A 3 -24.94 39.80 66.99
N ILE A 4 -23.72 39.95 67.51
CA ILE A 4 -22.48 39.87 66.72
C ILE A 4 -22.14 38.40 66.46
N LEU A 5 -22.30 37.55 67.48
CA LEU A 5 -22.10 36.10 67.35
C LEU A 5 -23.06 35.48 66.33
N ARG A 6 -24.33 35.90 66.33
CA ARG A 6 -25.35 35.43 65.37
C ARG A 6 -25.02 35.84 63.93
N LYS A 7 -24.50 37.06 63.72
CA LYS A 7 -24.03 37.51 62.40
C LYS A 7 -22.79 36.74 61.94
N GLY A 8 -21.86 36.43 62.84
CA GLY A 8 -20.69 35.62 62.54
C GLY A 8 -21.03 34.19 62.12
N VAL A 9 -21.98 33.55 62.81
CA VAL A 9 -22.45 32.20 62.45
C VAL A 9 -23.18 32.20 61.10
N ILE A 10 -24.04 33.19 60.84
CA ILE A 10 -24.75 33.30 59.55
C ILE A 10 -23.75 33.51 58.40
N LEU A 11 -22.74 34.37 58.59
CA LEU A 11 -21.69 34.60 57.60
C LEU A 11 -20.84 33.34 57.36
N LEU A 12 -20.54 32.57 58.42
CA LEU A 12 -19.81 31.31 58.30
C LEU A 12 -20.62 30.28 57.51
N VAL A 13 -21.92 30.15 57.77
CA VAL A 13 -22.80 29.21 57.05
C VAL A 13 -22.92 29.61 55.57
N ILE A 14 -23.07 30.91 55.28
CA ILE A 14 -23.10 31.41 53.90
C ILE A 14 -21.76 31.16 53.21
N PHE A 15 -20.63 31.42 53.89
CA PHE A 15 -19.30 31.15 53.34
C PHE A 15 -19.10 29.67 53.03
N VAL A 16 -19.47 28.77 53.94
CA VAL A 16 -19.39 27.32 53.71
C VAL A 16 -20.32 26.88 52.59
N ALA A 17 -21.54 27.43 52.51
CA ALA A 17 -22.48 27.10 51.42
C ALA A 17 -21.99 27.61 50.06
N VAL A 18 -21.38 28.80 50.02
CA VAL A 18 -20.78 29.36 48.80
C VAL A 18 -19.57 28.55 48.39
N VAL A 19 -18.64 28.24 49.32
CA VAL A 19 -17.45 27.42 49.04
C VAL A 19 -17.82 26.01 48.61
N ALA A 20 -18.77 25.37 49.29
CA ALA A 20 -19.27 24.06 48.91
C ALA A 20 -20.01 24.11 47.56
N GLY A 21 -20.79 25.16 47.30
CA GLY A 21 -21.47 25.37 46.02
C GLY A 21 -20.49 25.59 44.86
N THR A 22 -19.47 26.43 45.03
CA THR A 22 -18.40 26.63 44.04
C THR A 22 -17.55 25.38 43.88
N SER A 23 -17.27 24.65 44.95
CA SER A 23 -16.51 23.40 44.88
C SER A 23 -17.33 22.31 44.18
N PHE A 24 -18.64 22.25 44.38
CA PHE A 24 -19.50 21.29 43.67
C PHE A 24 -19.66 21.67 42.20
N LEU A 25 -19.79 22.96 41.86
CA LEU A 25 -19.83 23.45 40.49
C LEU A 25 -18.50 23.28 39.74
N MET A 26 -17.36 23.57 40.39
CA MET A 26 -16.02 23.36 39.81
C MET A 26 -15.67 21.88 39.70
N ASN A 27 -16.09 21.05 40.66
CA ASN A 27 -15.81 19.61 40.65
C ASN A 27 -16.83 18.81 39.78
N SER A 28 -17.97 19.40 39.40
CA SER A 28 -18.90 18.82 38.41
C SER A 28 -18.54 19.15 36.96
N GLN A 29 -17.54 20.00 36.71
CA GLN A 29 -17.07 20.39 35.37
C GLN A 29 -15.68 19.85 35.00
N SER A 30 -15.02 19.07 35.87
CA SER A 30 -13.77 18.40 35.51
C SER A 30 -13.76 16.94 35.98
N THR A 31 -14.54 16.08 35.33
CA THR A 31 -14.05 14.71 35.13
C THR A 31 -12.84 14.82 34.21
N ASP A 32 -11.67 14.48 34.73
CA ASP A 32 -10.46 14.37 33.92
C ASP A 32 -10.64 13.18 32.97
N ASN A 33 -11.12 13.45 31.76
CA ASN A 33 -11.43 12.44 30.74
C ASN A 33 -10.19 12.03 29.92
N ARG A 34 -8.98 12.27 30.45
CA ARG A 34 -7.71 11.94 29.81
C ARG A 34 -7.19 10.62 30.34
N SER A 35 -6.88 9.68 29.46
CA SER A 35 -6.32 8.38 29.84
C SER A 35 -5.20 7.96 28.91
N ASP A 36 -4.46 6.92 29.30
CA ASP A 36 -3.72 6.14 28.32
C ASP A 36 -4.70 5.47 27.35
N MET A 37 -4.23 5.17 26.15
CA MET A 37 -5.01 4.41 25.18
C MET A 37 -5.33 3.02 25.74
N ASN A 38 -6.54 2.49 25.51
CA ASN A 38 -6.89 1.14 25.97
C ASN A 38 -5.99 0.09 25.31
N ASP A 39 -5.61 -0.95 26.06
CA ASP A 39 -4.78 -2.06 25.56
C ASP A 39 -5.48 -2.87 24.46
N ALA A 40 -4.70 -3.56 23.62
CA ALA A 40 -5.23 -4.46 22.61
C ALA A 40 -5.87 -5.69 23.27
N THR A 41 -7.12 -6.00 22.94
CA THR A 41 -7.89 -7.12 23.49
C THR A 41 -8.08 -8.26 22.49
N LEU A 42 -7.97 -7.99 21.18
CA LEU A 42 -8.32 -8.96 20.15
C LEU A 42 -7.37 -10.17 20.12
N PRO A 43 -7.92 -11.40 19.94
CA PRO A 43 -7.11 -12.59 19.70
C PRO A 43 -6.35 -12.54 18.36
N GLU A 44 -5.24 -13.28 18.28
CA GLU A 44 -4.56 -13.60 17.01
C GLU A 44 -4.90 -15.03 16.57
N VAL A 45 -4.99 -15.25 15.25
CA VAL A 45 -5.19 -16.60 14.66
C VAL A 45 -4.02 -16.92 13.73
N MET A 46 -3.44 -18.10 13.85
CA MET A 46 -2.36 -18.60 13.00
C MET A 46 -2.78 -19.93 12.37
N VAL A 47 -2.19 -20.25 11.22
CA VAL A 47 -2.24 -21.58 10.64
C VAL A 47 -1.02 -22.37 11.08
N LYS A 48 -1.20 -23.66 11.35
CA LYS A 48 -0.11 -24.59 11.64
C LYS A 48 0.10 -25.54 10.47
N ILE A 49 1.27 -25.46 9.84
CA ILE A 49 1.67 -26.31 8.72
C ILE A 49 2.81 -27.22 9.20
N GLY A 50 2.48 -28.50 9.39
CA GLY A 50 3.38 -29.46 10.04
C GLY A 50 3.73 -29.00 11.46
N SER A 51 5.00 -28.72 11.70
CA SER A 51 5.52 -28.22 12.97
C SER A 51 5.58 -26.68 13.08
N THR A 52 5.33 -25.96 11.98
CA THR A 52 5.60 -24.52 11.87
C THR A 52 4.32 -23.70 11.89
N GLN A 53 4.29 -22.64 12.71
CA GLN A 53 3.26 -21.60 12.62
C GLN A 53 3.51 -20.72 11.38
N ALA A 54 2.44 -20.40 10.67
CA ALA A 54 2.42 -19.52 9.52
C ALA A 54 1.12 -18.72 9.48
N ASN A 55 1.04 -17.74 8.58
CA ASN A 55 -0.20 -17.04 8.25
C ASN A 55 -0.90 -16.46 9.49
N LYS A 56 -0.16 -15.66 10.27
CA LYS A 56 -0.74 -14.91 11.39
C LYS A 56 -1.76 -13.91 10.86
N MET A 57 -2.95 -13.93 11.44
CA MET A 57 -4.08 -13.08 11.11
C MET A 57 -4.49 -12.26 12.33
N TYR A 58 -4.86 -11.02 12.07
CA TYR A 58 -5.35 -10.07 13.06
C TYR A 58 -6.86 -9.88 12.90
N GLY A 59 -7.56 -9.67 14.01
CA GLY A 59 -9.01 -9.64 14.06
C GLY A 59 -9.60 -8.30 13.62
N TYR A 60 -10.71 -8.34 12.89
CA TYR A 60 -11.51 -7.17 12.54
C TYR A 60 -12.83 -7.17 13.31
N ARG A 61 -13.27 -6.00 13.81
CA ARG A 61 -14.55 -5.84 14.53
C ARG A 61 -15.76 -5.74 13.58
N GLN A 62 -15.51 -5.50 12.31
CA GLN A 62 -16.53 -5.48 11.27
C GLN A 62 -16.15 -6.43 10.13
N GLN A 63 -17.15 -6.89 9.38
CA GLN A 63 -16.89 -7.67 8.19
C GLN A 63 -16.26 -6.78 7.12
N MET A 64 -15.12 -7.21 6.60
CA MET A 64 -14.40 -6.56 5.51
C MET A 64 -14.92 -7.03 4.16
N GLN A 65 -14.78 -6.20 3.13
CA GLN A 65 -15.13 -6.59 1.77
C GLN A 65 -14.09 -7.58 1.25
N THR A 66 -14.52 -8.76 0.83
CA THR A 66 -13.63 -9.91 0.60
C THR A 66 -12.62 -9.69 -0.52
N ASP A 67 -12.99 -9.01 -1.61
CA ASP A 67 -12.11 -8.72 -2.74
C ASP A 67 -10.99 -7.72 -2.42
N PHE A 68 -11.08 -7.00 -1.29
CA PHE A 68 -10.01 -6.15 -0.75
C PHE A 68 -9.18 -6.86 0.34
N MET A 69 -9.52 -8.09 0.70
CA MET A 69 -8.84 -8.88 1.73
C MET A 69 -8.05 -10.04 1.11
N ARG A 70 -6.98 -9.73 0.37
CA ARG A 70 -6.12 -10.76 -0.25
C ARG A 70 -5.44 -11.63 0.80
N GLY A 71 -4.75 -11.02 1.76
CA GLY A 71 -4.07 -11.70 2.86
C GLY A 71 -3.13 -12.85 2.43
N SER A 72 -2.82 -13.72 3.38
CA SER A 72 -1.97 -14.90 3.16
C SER A 72 -2.69 -16.04 2.45
N ILE A 73 -1.96 -17.04 1.95
CA ILE A 73 -2.50 -18.27 1.35
C ILE A 73 -2.09 -19.53 2.10
N THR A 74 -3.04 -20.44 2.30
CA THR A 74 -2.86 -21.74 2.96
C THR A 74 -3.07 -22.88 1.95
N PRO A 75 -2.00 -23.58 1.54
CA PRO A 75 -2.13 -24.77 0.71
C PRO A 75 -2.82 -25.93 1.43
N LEU A 76 -3.75 -26.57 0.74
CA LEU A 76 -4.45 -27.76 1.19
C LEU A 76 -3.90 -28.98 0.47
N ASP A 77 -3.42 -29.95 1.24
CA ASP A 77 -3.03 -31.26 0.72
C ASP A 77 -4.25 -32.15 0.43
N THR A 78 -4.03 -33.43 0.13
CA THR A 78 -5.11 -34.38 -0.17
C THR A 78 -6.03 -34.68 1.02
N THR A 79 -5.63 -34.32 2.24
CA THR A 79 -6.48 -34.46 3.43
C THR A 79 -7.49 -33.33 3.56
N LYS A 80 -7.29 -32.22 2.85
CA LYS A 80 -8.10 -30.99 2.95
C LYS A 80 -8.22 -30.44 4.38
N LYS A 81 -7.24 -30.76 5.24
CA LYS A 81 -7.23 -30.33 6.64
C LYS A 81 -6.45 -29.03 6.83
N VAL A 82 -6.94 -28.20 7.74
CA VAL A 82 -6.25 -26.99 8.19
C VAL A 82 -6.23 -26.99 9.71
N SER A 83 -5.05 -26.82 10.29
CA SER A 83 -4.87 -26.65 11.73
C SER A 83 -4.74 -25.17 12.06
N PHE A 84 -5.56 -24.70 12.99
CA PHE A 84 -5.52 -23.34 13.52
C PHE A 84 -4.97 -23.34 14.96
N GLU A 85 -4.18 -22.32 15.26
CA GLU A 85 -3.76 -21.98 16.61
C GLU A 85 -4.22 -20.55 16.90
N ILE A 86 -4.81 -20.33 18.07
CA ILE A 86 -5.44 -19.07 18.46
C ILE A 86 -4.76 -18.63 19.74
N ASN A 87 -4.21 -17.42 19.75
CA ASN A 87 -3.75 -16.77 20.97
C ASN A 87 -4.86 -15.88 21.51
N PRO A 88 -5.60 -16.29 22.57
CA PRO A 88 -6.72 -15.52 23.09
C PRO A 88 -6.30 -14.30 23.92
N TYR A 89 -5.03 -14.22 24.33
CA TYR A 89 -4.54 -13.23 25.29
C TYR A 89 -5.43 -13.16 26.55
N ALA A 90 -6.05 -12.00 26.81
CA ALA A 90 -6.93 -11.77 27.94
C ALA A 90 -8.42 -12.03 27.63
N ASP A 91 -8.78 -12.22 26.35
CA ASP A 91 -10.16 -12.45 25.94
C ASP A 91 -10.56 -13.93 26.09
N THR A 92 -11.86 -14.19 26.02
CA THR A 92 -12.44 -15.53 26.05
C THR A 92 -13.03 -15.86 24.69
N VAL A 93 -12.41 -16.83 24.00
CA VAL A 93 -12.93 -17.38 22.75
C VAL A 93 -13.84 -18.57 23.06
N THR A 94 -15.12 -18.46 22.69
CA THR A 94 -16.16 -19.45 23.00
C THR A 94 -16.53 -20.33 21.81
N GLY A 95 -16.19 -19.89 20.59
CA GLY A 95 -16.52 -20.59 19.36
C GLY A 95 -15.67 -20.11 18.20
N LEU A 96 -15.58 -20.97 17.18
CA LEU A 96 -14.97 -20.66 15.90
C LEU A 96 -15.96 -21.07 14.80
N ALA A 97 -16.14 -20.23 13.80
CA ALA A 97 -16.77 -20.58 12.53
C ALA A 97 -15.80 -20.26 11.40
N TYR A 98 -15.96 -20.93 10.27
CA TYR A 98 -15.27 -20.56 9.05
C TYR A 98 -16.21 -20.59 7.85
N GLU A 99 -15.87 -19.78 6.86
CA GLU A 99 -16.56 -19.71 5.59
C GLU A 99 -15.54 -19.68 4.46
N VAL A 100 -15.69 -20.59 3.50
CA VAL A 100 -14.92 -20.61 2.26
C VAL A 100 -15.79 -20.06 1.15
N ARG A 101 -15.28 -19.09 0.39
CA ARG A 101 -15.98 -18.43 -0.71
C ARG A 101 -15.14 -18.46 -1.99
N THR A 102 -15.75 -18.15 -3.12
CA THR A 102 -15.01 -17.79 -4.34
C THR A 102 -14.03 -16.65 -4.06
N SER A 103 -12.96 -16.50 -4.87
CA SER A 103 -11.90 -15.52 -4.61
C SER A 103 -12.40 -14.07 -4.55
N ASP A 104 -13.45 -13.75 -5.29
CA ASP A 104 -14.15 -12.46 -5.30
C ASP A 104 -15.13 -12.28 -4.12
N GLY A 105 -15.32 -13.32 -3.29
CA GLY A 105 -16.24 -13.35 -2.15
C GLY A 105 -17.72 -13.47 -2.50
N SER A 106 -18.09 -13.55 -3.79
CA SER A 106 -19.48 -13.46 -4.24
C SER A 106 -20.32 -14.69 -3.87
N LYS A 107 -19.71 -15.88 -3.80
CA LYS A 107 -20.40 -17.15 -3.52
C LYS A 107 -19.78 -17.91 -2.37
N VAL A 108 -20.62 -18.32 -1.41
CA VAL A 108 -20.24 -19.22 -0.32
C VAL A 108 -20.19 -20.67 -0.83
N MET A 109 -19.02 -21.30 -0.66
CA MET A 109 -18.75 -22.70 -1.00
C MET A 109 -18.98 -23.62 0.20
N GLU A 110 -18.60 -23.16 1.39
CA GLU A 110 -18.78 -23.88 2.64
C GLU A 110 -18.89 -22.91 3.80
N ASN A 111 -19.76 -23.18 4.77
CA ASN A 111 -19.85 -22.45 6.03
C ASN A 111 -20.09 -23.46 7.15
N ARG A 112 -19.19 -23.50 8.15
CA ARG A 112 -19.30 -24.43 9.29
C ARG A 112 -18.91 -23.77 10.61
N LYS A 113 -19.61 -24.18 11.66
CA LYS A 113 -19.27 -23.87 13.06
C LYS A 113 -18.52 -25.02 13.71
N ILE A 114 -17.39 -24.73 14.32
CA ILE A 114 -16.56 -25.65 15.08
C ILE A 114 -16.98 -25.62 16.55
N LYS A 115 -17.30 -26.81 17.09
CA LYS A 115 -17.94 -26.94 18.41
C LYS A 115 -16.96 -26.99 19.57
N ASN A 116 -15.74 -27.48 19.35
CA ASN A 116 -14.75 -27.66 20.41
C ASN A 116 -13.40 -27.11 19.96
N LEU A 117 -12.83 -26.25 20.81
CA LEU A 117 -11.43 -25.83 20.74
C LEU A 117 -10.66 -26.55 21.84
N THR A 118 -9.46 -27.02 21.53
CA THR A 118 -8.58 -27.66 22.52
C THR A 118 -7.73 -26.59 23.16
N LYS A 119 -7.67 -26.55 24.50
CA LYS A 119 -6.76 -25.65 25.21
C LYS A 119 -5.41 -26.33 25.38
N GLU A 120 -4.37 -25.68 24.88
CA GLU A 120 -2.98 -26.13 24.98
C GLU A 120 -2.32 -25.68 26.28
N ASP A 121 -1.21 -26.31 26.65
CA ASP A 121 -0.48 -26.03 27.90
C ASP A 121 0.07 -24.59 27.97
N ASN A 122 0.37 -23.98 26.82
CA ASN A 122 0.83 -22.60 26.71
C ASN A 122 -0.31 -21.56 26.78
N GLY A 123 -1.56 -21.99 26.95
CA GLY A 123 -2.73 -21.11 27.02
C GLY A 123 -3.37 -20.81 25.66
N CYS A 124 -2.73 -21.16 24.54
CA CYS A 124 -3.35 -21.07 23.22
C CYS A 124 -4.52 -22.06 23.08
N LEU A 125 -5.39 -21.79 22.12
CA LEU A 125 -6.43 -22.72 21.69
C LEU A 125 -6.05 -23.30 20.33
N SER A 126 -6.38 -24.56 20.08
CA SER A 126 -6.13 -25.22 18.81
C SER A 126 -7.38 -25.91 18.27
N THR A 127 -7.44 -26.04 16.95
CA THR A 127 -8.45 -26.88 16.29
C THR A 127 -7.95 -27.33 14.92
N GLU A 128 -8.44 -28.48 14.46
CA GLU A 128 -8.22 -28.97 13.11
C GLU A 128 -9.59 -29.06 12.41
N ILE A 129 -9.69 -28.44 11.24
CA ILE A 129 -10.88 -28.51 10.39
C ILE A 129 -10.58 -29.32 9.14
N GLU A 130 -11.62 -29.89 8.53
CA GLU A 130 -11.55 -30.52 7.22
C GLU A 130 -12.54 -29.83 6.28
N ILE A 131 -12.01 -29.25 5.20
CA ILE A 131 -12.81 -28.55 4.20
C ILE A 131 -13.51 -29.60 3.33
N GLY A 132 -14.83 -29.68 3.46
CA GLY A 132 -15.60 -30.71 2.75
C GLY A 132 -16.05 -30.31 1.36
N SER A 133 -16.02 -29.02 1.02
CA SER A 133 -16.35 -28.55 -0.33
C SER A 133 -15.37 -29.08 -1.38
N ASP A 134 -15.89 -29.30 -2.58
CA ASP A 134 -15.09 -29.68 -3.74
C ASP A 134 -14.42 -28.45 -4.35
N LEU A 135 -13.28 -28.08 -3.77
CA LEU A 135 -12.43 -27.03 -4.28
C LEU A 135 -11.69 -27.51 -5.54
N ARG A 136 -11.74 -26.72 -6.61
CA ARG A 136 -10.98 -27.02 -7.84
C ARG A 136 -9.48 -26.95 -7.56
N MET A 137 -8.72 -27.89 -8.11
CA MET A 137 -7.26 -27.86 -8.03
C MET A 137 -6.71 -26.58 -8.64
N ASN A 138 -5.64 -26.03 -8.06
CA ASN A 138 -4.97 -24.81 -8.50
C ASN A 138 -5.81 -23.52 -8.47
N GLN A 139 -7.08 -23.58 -8.04
CA GLN A 139 -7.91 -22.41 -7.83
C GLN A 139 -7.85 -21.96 -6.37
N GLU A 140 -7.63 -20.68 -6.18
CA GLU A 140 -7.69 -20.05 -4.85
C GLU A 140 -9.13 -19.78 -4.46
N TYR A 141 -9.38 -19.74 -3.15
CA TYR A 141 -10.66 -19.43 -2.53
C TYR A 141 -10.39 -18.54 -1.33
N SER A 142 -11.25 -17.56 -1.08
CA SER A 142 -11.15 -16.75 0.13
C SER A 142 -11.70 -17.55 1.31
N MET A 143 -11.11 -17.35 2.48
CA MET A 143 -11.52 -17.99 3.72
C MET A 143 -11.62 -16.95 4.83
N GLN A 144 -12.85 -16.79 5.35
CA GLN A 144 -13.11 -16.00 6.54
C GLN A 144 -13.17 -16.93 7.75
N ILE A 145 -12.46 -16.60 8.82
CA ILE A 145 -12.64 -17.20 10.14
C ILE A 145 -13.36 -16.20 11.04
N THR A 146 -14.30 -16.67 11.84
CA THR A 146 -15.04 -15.86 12.81
C THR A 146 -14.87 -16.45 14.19
N LEU A 147 -14.37 -15.66 15.14
CA LEU A 147 -14.29 -16.04 16.55
C LEU A 147 -15.44 -15.40 17.33
N ASP A 148 -16.12 -16.20 18.14
CA ASP A 148 -17.10 -15.72 19.11
C ASP A 148 -16.35 -15.32 20.40
N THR A 149 -16.15 -14.01 20.62
CA THR A 149 -15.46 -13.46 21.80
C THR A 149 -16.43 -12.95 22.86
N SER A 150 -15.90 -12.47 24.00
CA SER A 150 -16.72 -11.89 25.05
C SER A 150 -17.39 -10.56 24.65
N GLU A 151 -16.80 -9.83 23.70
CA GLU A 151 -17.27 -8.52 23.24
C GLU A 151 -18.00 -8.55 21.88
N GLY A 152 -18.06 -9.73 21.23
CA GLY A 152 -18.75 -9.91 19.96
C GLY A 152 -18.00 -10.81 18.98
N GLU A 153 -18.46 -10.82 17.74
CA GLU A 153 -17.76 -11.54 16.66
C GLU A 153 -16.50 -10.78 16.22
N VAL A 154 -15.45 -11.52 15.90
CA VAL A 154 -14.20 -11.00 15.34
C VAL A 154 -13.86 -11.77 14.08
N TYR A 155 -13.57 -11.06 13.00
CA TYR A 155 -13.39 -11.63 11.66
C TYR A 155 -11.91 -11.65 11.26
N TYR A 156 -11.46 -12.73 10.63
CA TYR A 156 -10.09 -12.94 10.18
C TYR A 156 -10.12 -13.46 8.74
N TYR A 157 -9.12 -13.09 7.95
CA TYR A 157 -9.13 -13.34 6.50
C TYR A 157 -7.83 -14.00 6.03
N THR A 158 -7.97 -15.05 5.22
CA THR A 158 -6.88 -15.76 4.54
C THR A 158 -7.42 -16.36 3.23
N ARG A 159 -6.56 -17.01 2.45
CA ARG A 159 -6.94 -17.79 1.27
C ARG A 159 -6.60 -19.25 1.45
N VAL A 160 -7.30 -20.12 0.73
CA VAL A 160 -6.97 -21.54 0.64
C VAL A 160 -6.83 -21.96 -0.82
N VAL A 161 -5.94 -22.91 -1.10
CA VAL A 161 -5.75 -23.46 -2.44
C VAL A 161 -5.51 -24.95 -2.38
N SER A 162 -6.26 -25.74 -3.16
CA SER A 162 -6.01 -27.18 -3.24
C SER A 162 -4.85 -27.45 -4.22
N ARG A 163 -3.68 -27.76 -3.64
CA ARG A 163 -2.41 -27.98 -4.34
C ARG A 163 -1.55 -28.96 -3.54
N THR A 164 -1.05 -30.00 -4.19
CA THR A 164 -0.21 -31.01 -3.56
C THR A 164 1.26 -30.80 -3.92
N GLN A 165 2.17 -31.38 -3.12
CA GLN A 165 3.62 -31.41 -3.40
C GLN A 165 4.31 -30.03 -3.46
N LEU A 166 3.77 -29.01 -2.78
CA LEU A 166 4.33 -27.66 -2.78
C LEU A 166 5.57 -27.48 -1.87
N ASN A 167 5.95 -28.48 -1.07
CA ASN A 167 7.06 -28.37 -0.09
C ASN A 167 6.90 -27.19 0.90
N THR A 168 5.65 -26.82 1.23
CA THR A 168 5.33 -25.61 2.02
C THR A 168 6.07 -25.53 3.34
N GLU A 169 6.11 -26.61 4.13
CA GLU A 169 6.84 -26.62 5.42
C GLU A 169 8.35 -26.38 5.23
N ALA A 170 8.95 -26.89 4.15
CA ALA A 170 10.37 -26.69 3.87
C ALA A 170 10.69 -25.22 3.56
N TYR A 171 9.82 -24.52 2.82
CA TYR A 171 9.98 -23.08 2.58
C TYR A 171 9.86 -22.27 3.88
N LEU A 172 8.88 -22.59 4.73
CA LEU A 172 8.71 -21.93 6.02
C LEU A 172 9.93 -22.13 6.92
N GLN A 173 10.48 -23.35 6.97
CA GLN A 173 11.69 -23.66 7.72
C GLN A 173 12.91 -22.93 7.15
N PHE A 174 13.03 -22.84 5.82
CA PHE A 174 14.11 -22.08 5.17
C PHE A 174 14.09 -20.61 5.56
N VAL A 175 12.92 -19.96 5.55
CA VAL A 175 12.78 -18.54 5.92
C VAL A 175 13.23 -18.31 7.37
N LYS A 176 12.78 -19.17 8.30
CA LYS A 176 13.20 -19.09 9.71
C LYS A 176 14.69 -19.34 9.91
N ASP A 177 15.24 -20.33 9.20
CA ASP A 177 16.68 -20.65 9.25
C ASP A 177 17.53 -19.53 8.67
N PHE A 178 17.14 -18.96 7.53
CA PHE A 178 17.85 -17.87 6.87
C PHE A 178 17.92 -16.62 7.76
N SER A 179 16.78 -16.17 8.29
CA SER A 179 16.73 -14.98 9.17
C SER A 179 17.53 -15.19 10.45
N THR A 180 17.46 -16.39 11.05
CA THR A 180 18.25 -16.76 12.23
C THR A 180 19.75 -16.74 11.93
N LYS A 181 20.18 -17.32 10.80
CA LYS A 181 21.60 -17.31 10.39
C LYS A 181 22.12 -15.92 10.07
N CYS A 182 21.27 -14.99 9.63
CA CYS A 182 21.68 -13.60 9.46
C CYS A 182 22.12 -12.97 10.78
N LEU A 183 21.60 -13.41 11.92
CA LEU A 183 21.95 -12.91 13.26
C LEU A 183 23.19 -13.59 13.87
N ASP A 184 23.69 -14.66 13.25
CA ASP A 184 24.84 -15.44 13.74
C ASP A 184 26.00 -15.40 12.73
N LYS A 185 27.05 -14.65 13.08
CA LYS A 185 28.24 -14.50 12.23
C LYS A 185 28.98 -15.80 11.95
N GLU A 186 28.92 -16.79 12.83
CA GLU A 186 29.59 -18.08 12.61
C GLU A 186 28.82 -18.94 11.59
N GLN A 187 27.51 -18.76 11.48
CA GLN A 187 26.65 -19.50 10.57
C GLN A 187 26.36 -18.76 9.25
N ALA A 188 26.50 -17.44 9.23
CA ALA A 188 26.20 -16.59 8.08
C ALA A 188 26.98 -16.99 6.82
N ASP A 189 28.20 -17.53 6.93
CA ASP A 189 29.00 -17.98 5.78
C ASP A 189 28.26 -18.99 4.89
N THR A 190 27.36 -19.80 5.48
CA THR A 190 26.53 -20.76 4.75
C THR A 190 25.50 -20.11 3.82
N LEU A 191 25.20 -18.82 4.01
CA LEU A 191 24.25 -18.06 3.20
C LEU A 191 24.84 -17.58 1.87
N THR A 192 26.17 -17.55 1.74
CA THR A 192 26.88 -17.03 0.55
C THR A 192 26.37 -17.66 -0.76
N GLY A 193 26.06 -18.95 -0.74
CA GLY A 193 25.58 -19.68 -1.92
C GLY A 193 24.18 -19.31 -2.41
N TYR A 194 23.44 -18.48 -1.68
CA TYR A 194 22.11 -17.98 -2.03
C TYR A 194 22.11 -16.53 -2.51
N LEU A 195 23.23 -15.82 -2.39
CA LEU A 195 23.32 -14.39 -2.68
C LEU A 195 23.87 -14.16 -4.09
N GLU A 196 23.39 -13.10 -4.73
CA GLU A 196 23.84 -12.63 -6.05
C GLU A 196 24.65 -11.35 -5.86
N ALA A 197 25.58 -11.38 -4.90
CA ALA A 197 26.27 -10.19 -4.42
C ALA A 197 27.00 -9.46 -5.55
N GLU A 198 26.69 -8.18 -5.71
CA GLU A 198 27.39 -7.29 -6.64
C GLU A 198 28.40 -6.42 -5.89
N ASP A 199 29.45 -5.95 -6.58
CA ASP A 199 30.41 -4.98 -6.04
C ASP A 199 29.75 -3.59 -5.97
N ILE A 200 28.91 -3.36 -4.96
CA ILE A 200 28.22 -2.08 -4.79
C ILE A 200 29.14 -1.09 -4.05
N SER A 201 29.67 -0.09 -4.77
CA SER A 201 30.42 1.02 -4.19
C SER A 201 29.47 2.05 -3.55
N GLY A 202 28.88 1.73 -2.40
CA GLY A 202 27.98 2.62 -1.66
C GLY A 202 27.91 2.26 -0.18
N GLY A 203 27.60 3.22 0.69
CA GLY A 203 27.37 2.94 2.12
C GLY A 203 26.08 2.14 2.33
N THR A 204 26.10 1.15 3.23
CA THR A 204 24.95 0.30 3.54
C THR A 204 23.85 1.10 4.24
N ASN A 205 22.60 1.03 3.79
CA ASN A 205 21.43 1.37 4.60
C ASN A 205 20.67 0.06 4.88
N TYR A 206 20.56 -0.35 6.15
CA TYR A 206 19.86 -1.57 6.51
C TYR A 206 18.34 -1.54 6.25
N ASN A 207 17.79 -0.37 5.88
CA ASN A 207 16.43 -0.22 5.36
C ASN A 207 16.27 -0.71 3.90
N ASN A 208 17.37 -0.99 3.19
CA ASN A 208 17.32 -1.43 1.79
C ASN A 208 18.40 -2.47 1.51
N ILE A 209 18.20 -3.69 2.01
CA ILE A 209 19.04 -4.85 1.72
C ILE A 209 18.32 -5.73 0.70
N SER A 210 19.07 -6.27 -0.26
CA SER A 210 18.57 -7.12 -1.35
C SER A 210 19.39 -8.39 -1.50
N ILE A 211 18.95 -9.33 -2.34
CA ILE A 211 19.73 -10.52 -2.72
C ILE A 211 21.10 -10.18 -3.33
N SER A 212 21.22 -9.00 -3.94
CA SER A 212 22.48 -8.48 -4.51
C SER A 212 23.40 -7.80 -3.48
N SER A 213 22.98 -7.72 -2.22
CA SER A 213 23.81 -7.19 -1.13
C SER A 213 24.88 -8.21 -0.71
N GLY A 214 26.09 -7.73 -0.43
CA GLY A 214 27.17 -8.57 0.09
C GLY A 214 26.83 -9.21 1.45
N LEU A 215 27.46 -10.36 1.73
CA LEU A 215 27.18 -11.17 2.92
C LEU A 215 27.27 -10.37 4.23
N SER A 216 28.22 -9.44 4.34
CA SER A 216 28.36 -8.60 5.53
C SER A 216 27.10 -7.75 5.78
N ASN A 217 26.43 -7.26 4.74
CA ASN A 217 25.21 -6.48 4.88
C ASN A 217 23.99 -7.37 5.20
N ILE A 218 23.93 -8.56 4.58
CA ILE A 218 22.92 -9.59 4.88
C ILE A 218 23.03 -10.05 6.35
N SER A 219 24.25 -10.14 6.88
CA SER A 219 24.53 -10.55 8.27
C SER A 219 24.72 -9.36 9.23
N TRP A 220 24.09 -8.22 8.94
CA TRP A 220 24.05 -7.04 9.82
C TRP A 220 25.39 -6.41 10.18
N GLY A 221 26.47 -6.76 9.48
CA GLY A 221 27.78 -6.14 9.54
C GLY A 221 28.27 -5.90 10.97
N SER A 222 28.50 -4.63 11.31
CA SER A 222 28.95 -4.24 12.65
C SER A 222 27.80 -4.02 13.63
N LEU A 223 26.55 -3.88 13.17
CA LEU A 223 25.39 -3.69 14.03
C LEU A 223 25.20 -4.86 15.00
N SER A 224 25.45 -6.09 14.53
CA SER A 224 25.45 -7.33 15.31
C SER A 224 24.21 -7.48 16.24
N PRO A 225 22.98 -7.38 15.70
CA PRO A 225 21.77 -7.41 16.50
C PRO A 225 21.42 -8.83 16.98
N LYS A 226 20.50 -8.91 17.94
CA LYS A 226 19.91 -10.15 18.47
C LYS A 226 18.40 -10.13 18.28
N LEU A 227 17.79 -11.30 18.14
CA LEU A 227 16.34 -11.41 18.07
C LEU A 227 15.69 -10.79 19.33
N TYR A 228 14.70 -9.94 19.11
CA TYR A 228 13.93 -9.28 20.18
C TYR A 228 12.48 -9.77 20.21
N MET A 229 11.83 -9.88 19.06
CA MET A 229 10.49 -10.47 18.89
C MET A 229 10.52 -11.42 17.69
N GLU A 230 10.05 -12.67 17.85
CA GLU A 230 9.99 -13.63 16.75
C GLU A 230 8.86 -13.30 15.77
N GLY A 231 9.14 -13.44 14.48
CA GLY A 231 8.15 -13.32 13.41
C GLY A 231 7.47 -14.64 13.08
N VAL A 232 6.21 -14.54 12.62
CA VAL A 232 5.48 -15.67 12.04
C VAL A 232 5.45 -15.50 10.52
N PRO A 233 6.01 -16.41 9.72
CA PRO A 233 6.02 -16.26 8.27
C PRO A 233 4.60 -16.19 7.68
N LEU A 234 4.40 -15.24 6.76
CA LEU A 234 3.19 -15.08 5.96
C LEU A 234 3.47 -15.60 4.56
N ILE A 235 2.67 -16.57 4.09
CA ILE A 235 2.78 -17.06 2.71
C ILE A 235 1.96 -16.11 1.84
N ASP A 236 2.64 -15.31 1.03
CA ASP A 236 2.01 -14.32 0.15
C ASP A 236 1.42 -15.01 -1.08
N ASP A 237 2.24 -15.81 -1.75
CA ASP A 237 1.86 -16.56 -2.95
C ASP A 237 2.63 -17.89 -2.98
N ILE A 238 2.00 -18.95 -3.47
CA ILE A 238 2.68 -20.24 -3.65
C ILE A 238 2.06 -21.04 -4.79
N ASN A 239 2.91 -21.49 -5.72
CA ASN A 239 2.54 -22.29 -6.87
C ASN A 239 3.48 -23.49 -7.04
N GLU A 240 3.31 -24.24 -8.12
CA GLU A 240 4.07 -25.47 -8.39
C GLU A 240 5.58 -25.23 -8.55
N THR A 241 6.01 -23.98 -8.77
CA THR A 241 7.40 -23.63 -9.10
C THR A 241 8.06 -22.71 -8.09
N THR A 242 7.30 -21.83 -7.42
CA THR A 242 7.84 -20.80 -6.53
C THR A 242 6.95 -20.55 -5.33
N ALA A 243 7.55 -20.05 -4.24
CA ALA A 243 6.87 -19.53 -3.07
C ALA A 243 7.40 -18.13 -2.73
N SER A 244 6.50 -17.22 -2.39
CA SER A 244 6.78 -15.89 -1.86
C SER A 244 6.33 -15.85 -0.39
N ILE A 245 7.23 -15.45 0.51
CA ILE A 245 6.98 -15.43 1.95
C ILE A 245 7.51 -14.12 2.54
N THR A 246 6.70 -13.48 3.37
CA THR A 246 7.07 -12.30 4.15
C THR A 246 7.26 -12.66 5.63
N LEU A 247 8.22 -12.02 6.29
CA LEU A 247 8.52 -12.21 7.71
C LEU A 247 8.74 -10.85 8.38
N ASP A 248 7.82 -10.50 9.29
CA ASP A 248 7.93 -9.33 10.17
C ASP A 248 8.38 -9.74 11.57
N TYR A 249 9.43 -9.09 12.08
CA TYR A 249 10.02 -9.39 13.38
C TYR A 249 10.79 -8.17 13.93
N GLN A 250 11.23 -8.25 15.19
CA GLN A 250 12.06 -7.19 15.78
C GLN A 250 13.42 -7.73 16.19
N VAL A 251 14.44 -6.89 16.04
CA VAL A 251 15.79 -7.15 16.54
C VAL A 251 16.24 -6.04 17.47
N SER A 252 17.19 -6.34 18.34
CA SER A 252 17.81 -5.40 19.27
C SER A 252 19.32 -5.33 19.08
N ALA A 253 19.91 -4.15 19.22
CA ALA A 253 21.36 -3.95 19.18
C ALA A 253 21.82 -3.02 20.31
N GLN A 254 23.05 -3.17 20.77
CA GLN A 254 23.63 -2.26 21.76
C GLN A 254 24.34 -1.11 21.04
N ASP A 255 24.01 0.14 21.38
CA ASP A 255 24.72 1.32 20.86
C ASP A 255 26.12 1.48 21.48
N ASP A 256 26.84 2.54 21.08
CA ASP A 256 28.19 2.81 21.55
C ASP A 256 28.25 3.18 23.06
N GLU A 257 27.11 3.53 23.66
CA GLU A 257 26.95 3.86 25.08
C GLU A 257 26.41 2.67 25.90
N GLY A 258 26.12 1.53 25.25
CA GLY A 258 25.54 0.34 25.88
C GLY A 258 24.04 0.44 26.17
N LYS A 259 23.31 1.30 25.45
CA LYS A 259 21.85 1.33 25.45
C LYS A 259 21.29 0.42 24.37
N THR A 260 20.13 -0.16 24.64
CA THR A 260 19.43 -1.05 23.71
C THR A 260 18.65 -0.25 22.67
N GLU A 261 18.99 -0.44 21.41
CA GLU A 261 18.22 0.02 20.25
C GLU A 261 17.32 -1.12 19.75
N ILE A 262 16.09 -0.80 19.35
CA ILE A 262 15.16 -1.73 18.71
C ILE A 262 14.97 -1.37 17.24
N TYR A 263 14.85 -2.38 16.39
CA TYR A 263 14.60 -2.25 14.97
C TYR A 263 13.43 -3.14 14.55
N ASP A 264 12.46 -2.54 13.86
CA ASP A 264 11.41 -3.26 13.14
C ASP A 264 11.96 -3.74 11.81
N VAL A 265 11.76 -5.02 11.50
CA VAL A 265 12.35 -5.69 10.34
C VAL A 265 11.27 -6.41 9.55
N THR A 266 11.15 -6.07 8.27
CA THR A 266 10.36 -6.80 7.28
C THR A 266 11.29 -7.44 6.27
N GLU A 267 11.15 -8.74 6.07
CA GLU A 267 11.85 -9.50 5.04
C GLU A 267 10.88 -10.12 4.05
N PHE A 268 11.24 -10.08 2.78
CA PHE A 268 10.57 -10.78 1.70
C PHE A 268 11.51 -11.82 1.10
N TYR A 269 10.98 -13.01 0.85
CA TYR A 269 11.68 -14.14 0.25
C TYR A 269 10.91 -14.64 -0.95
N ARG A 270 11.56 -14.72 -2.10
CA ARG A 270 11.07 -15.52 -3.22
C ARG A 270 11.94 -16.73 -3.45
N MET A 271 11.35 -17.90 -3.47
CA MET A 271 12.08 -19.17 -3.47
C MET A 271 11.56 -20.12 -4.53
N ARG A 272 12.42 -21.08 -4.92
CA ARG A 272 12.08 -22.23 -5.76
C ARG A 272 12.70 -23.49 -5.17
N TYR A 273 11.89 -24.52 -5.00
CA TYR A 273 12.33 -25.84 -4.61
C TYR A 273 12.78 -26.59 -5.87
N THR A 274 14.07 -26.91 -5.97
CA THR A 274 14.60 -27.81 -6.99
C THR A 274 14.57 -29.26 -6.50
N GLU A 275 14.92 -30.24 -7.34
CA GLU A 275 14.94 -31.66 -6.93
C GLU A 275 15.78 -31.94 -5.67
N THR A 276 16.74 -31.08 -5.32
CA THR A 276 17.69 -31.32 -4.21
C THR A 276 17.76 -30.22 -3.16
N ARG A 277 17.31 -28.99 -3.45
CA ARG A 277 17.46 -27.84 -2.55
C ARG A 277 16.51 -26.69 -2.89
N ILE A 278 16.27 -25.83 -1.91
CA ILE A 278 15.66 -24.51 -2.11
C ILE A 278 16.70 -23.57 -2.75
N MET A 279 16.26 -22.80 -3.74
CA MET A 279 16.98 -21.66 -4.31
C MET A 279 16.27 -20.38 -3.86
N LEU A 280 17.04 -19.38 -3.46
CA LEU A 280 16.56 -18.03 -3.22
C LEU A 280 16.64 -17.28 -4.55
N LEU A 281 15.50 -16.85 -5.06
CA LEU A 281 15.37 -16.14 -6.33
C LEU A 281 15.30 -14.62 -6.14
N ASP A 282 14.76 -14.18 -5.02
CA ASP A 282 14.74 -12.77 -4.64
C ASP A 282 14.72 -12.68 -3.11
N PHE A 283 15.29 -11.62 -2.59
CA PHE A 283 15.31 -11.30 -1.17
C PHE A 283 15.33 -9.79 -1.01
N LYS A 284 14.50 -9.29 -0.11
CA LYS A 284 14.50 -7.89 0.30
C LYS A 284 14.32 -7.80 1.81
N ARG A 285 15.11 -6.95 2.47
CA ARG A 285 14.93 -6.60 3.89
C ARG A 285 14.89 -5.09 4.06
N SER A 286 13.91 -4.64 4.83
CA SER A 286 13.82 -3.30 5.36
C SER A 286 13.92 -3.35 6.88
N ALA A 287 14.92 -2.68 7.45
CA ALA A 287 15.02 -2.41 8.87
C ALA A 287 14.79 -0.92 9.17
N THR A 288 13.97 -0.62 10.17
CA THR A 288 13.71 0.74 10.67
C THR A 288 13.98 0.78 12.16
N LYS A 289 14.77 1.75 12.63
CA LYS A 289 15.04 1.95 14.06
C LYS A 289 13.79 2.52 14.72
N VAL A 290 13.34 1.91 15.82
CA VAL A 290 12.32 2.48 16.70
C VAL A 290 12.89 3.76 17.32
N PHE A 291 12.19 4.88 17.17
CA PHE A 291 12.66 6.16 17.68
C PHE A 291 12.52 6.24 19.21
N ASP A 292 13.65 6.43 19.89
CA ASP A 292 13.72 6.43 21.35
C ASP A 292 14.50 7.65 21.86
N PRO A 293 13.81 8.68 22.39
CA PRO A 293 14.42 9.88 22.95
C PRO A 293 15.25 9.68 24.21
N SER A 294 15.19 8.51 24.85
CA SER A 294 16.09 8.18 25.97
C SER A 294 17.54 7.97 25.50
N GLN A 295 17.74 7.78 24.18
CA GLN A 295 19.04 7.67 23.52
C GLN A 295 19.53 9.03 23.02
N LYS A 296 20.78 9.08 22.56
CA LYS A 296 21.36 10.31 22.01
C LYS A 296 20.83 10.60 20.61
N VAL A 297 19.66 11.24 20.55
CA VAL A 297 18.98 11.59 19.29
C VAL A 297 19.12 13.07 18.91
N VAL A 298 19.49 13.95 19.83
CA VAL A 298 19.66 15.39 19.56
C VAL A 298 21.13 15.77 19.42
N SER A 299 21.42 16.65 18.47
CA SER A 299 22.74 17.27 18.28
C SER A 299 22.60 18.72 17.82
N ASP A 300 23.71 19.48 17.83
CA ASP A 300 23.76 20.84 17.26
C ASP A 300 23.31 20.91 15.80
N ALA A 301 23.37 19.80 15.06
CA ALA A 301 22.95 19.72 13.66
C ALA A 301 21.46 19.40 13.49
N GLY A 302 20.75 18.99 14.54
CA GLY A 302 19.35 18.58 14.48
C GLY A 302 19.10 17.19 15.09
N LEU A 303 18.01 16.56 14.63
CA LEU A 303 17.42 15.35 15.23
C LEU A 303 17.74 14.09 14.42
N LEU A 304 18.47 13.15 15.03
CA LEU A 304 18.84 11.86 14.45
C LEU A 304 17.68 10.87 14.57
N LEU A 305 17.15 10.42 13.44
CA LEU A 305 16.07 9.43 13.37
C LEU A 305 16.59 7.98 13.32
N GLY A 306 17.86 7.78 12.96
CA GLY A 306 18.49 6.46 12.88
C GLY A 306 18.33 5.80 11.52
N VAL A 307 18.34 4.47 11.49
CA VAL A 307 18.16 3.67 10.26
C VAL A 307 16.69 3.75 9.84
N ARG A 308 16.39 4.29 8.67
CA ARG A 308 15.05 4.32 8.06
C ARG A 308 15.15 4.69 6.57
N ASP A 309 14.01 4.71 5.88
CA ASP A 309 13.91 5.28 4.54
C ASP A 309 14.18 6.79 4.56
N LYS A 310 14.81 7.30 3.50
CA LYS A 310 15.19 8.72 3.39
C LYS A 310 13.99 9.66 3.23
N ASN A 311 12.85 9.15 2.76
CA ASN A 311 11.64 9.94 2.58
C ASN A 311 10.91 10.01 3.92
N VAL A 312 11.29 11.00 4.72
CA VAL A 312 10.68 11.25 6.02
C VAL A 312 9.40 12.06 5.83
N THR A 313 8.29 11.58 6.39
CA THR A 313 7.05 12.37 6.51
C THR A 313 7.18 13.30 7.71
N TYR A 314 7.24 14.62 7.44
CA TYR A 314 7.32 15.64 8.49
C TYR A 314 6.62 16.94 8.06
N ALA A 315 6.24 17.75 9.05
CA ALA A 315 5.78 19.13 8.86
C ALA A 315 6.34 20.02 9.97
N SER A 316 6.44 21.33 9.74
CA SER A 316 6.86 22.29 10.75
C SER A 316 5.87 23.43 10.90
N ASP A 317 5.95 24.14 12.02
CA ASP A 317 5.30 25.44 12.15
C ASP A 317 5.84 26.43 11.11
N SER A 318 5.14 27.57 10.98
CA SER A 318 5.46 28.60 9.98
C SER A 318 6.87 29.19 10.17
N SER A 319 7.42 29.09 11.39
CA SER A 319 8.75 29.59 11.73
C SER A 319 9.84 28.53 11.80
N GLY A 320 9.51 27.24 11.62
CA GLY A 320 10.46 26.12 11.65
C GLY A 320 11.06 25.82 13.03
N LYS A 321 10.41 26.28 14.10
CA LYS A 321 10.80 26.07 15.51
C LYS A 321 10.24 24.79 16.11
N ILE A 322 9.17 24.25 15.55
CA ILE A 322 8.53 23.01 15.99
C ILE A 322 8.38 22.14 14.75
N VAL A 323 8.88 20.92 14.84
CA VAL A 323 8.72 19.91 13.79
C VAL A 323 7.91 18.74 14.33
N ALA A 324 6.91 18.30 13.59
CA ALA A 324 6.28 17.01 13.79
C ALA A 324 6.74 16.05 12.70
N PHE A 325 7.00 14.79 13.05
CA PHE A 325 7.48 13.78 12.12
C PHE A 325 6.91 12.41 12.48
N GLU A 326 6.62 11.63 11.44
CA GLU A 326 6.20 10.24 11.57
C GLU A 326 7.44 9.33 11.60
N GLN A 327 7.39 8.28 12.42
CA GLN A 327 8.36 7.19 12.43
C GLN A 327 7.67 5.86 12.73
N ASP A 328 7.59 4.99 11.73
CA ASP A 328 7.11 3.61 11.82
C ASP A 328 5.74 3.48 12.52
N GLY A 329 4.81 4.35 12.11
CA GLY A 329 3.45 4.39 12.62
C GLY A 329 3.26 5.23 13.89
N ASP A 330 4.33 5.86 14.40
CA ASP A 330 4.28 6.76 15.56
C ASP A 330 4.42 8.24 15.12
N LEU A 331 3.72 9.14 15.79
CA LEU A 331 3.83 10.59 15.56
C LEU A 331 4.57 11.27 16.72
N TRP A 332 5.61 12.00 16.36
CA TRP A 332 6.46 12.73 17.30
C TRP A 332 6.46 14.21 16.98
N SER A 333 6.73 15.06 17.97
CA SER A 333 7.16 16.44 17.74
C SER A 333 8.42 16.78 18.52
N TYR A 334 9.20 17.72 17.97
CA TYR A 334 10.42 18.23 18.57
C TYR A 334 10.46 19.75 18.50
N ALA A 335 10.71 20.37 19.66
CA ALA A 335 10.89 21.80 19.82
C ALA A 335 12.28 22.09 20.41
N PRO A 336 13.29 22.42 19.59
CA PRO A 336 14.68 22.56 20.02
C PRO A 336 14.88 23.59 21.14
N SER A 337 14.23 24.74 21.04
CA SER A 337 14.37 25.83 22.03
C SER A 337 13.70 25.61 23.38
N SER A 338 12.84 24.59 23.51
CA SER A 338 12.30 24.18 24.81
C SER A 338 12.93 22.89 25.34
N GLY A 339 13.83 22.27 24.57
CA GLY A 339 14.43 20.98 24.92
C GLY A 339 13.41 19.87 25.11
N LYS A 340 12.33 19.82 24.32
CA LYS A 340 11.23 18.85 24.47
C LYS A 340 11.05 18.01 23.22
N ILE A 341 10.93 16.70 23.41
CA ILE A 341 10.39 15.77 22.43
C ILE A 341 9.07 15.22 22.97
N THR A 342 8.02 15.29 22.16
CA THR A 342 6.70 14.78 22.52
C THR A 342 6.34 13.60 21.64
N ARG A 343 5.99 12.46 22.23
CA ARG A 343 5.24 11.40 21.53
C ARG A 343 3.78 11.82 21.49
N ILE A 344 3.33 12.29 20.33
CA ILE A 344 1.96 12.74 20.11
C ILE A 344 1.03 11.54 19.96
N PHE A 345 1.43 10.52 19.19
CA PHE A 345 0.62 9.33 18.98
C PHE A 345 1.50 8.10 18.83
N SER A 346 1.08 6.97 19.38
CA SER A 346 1.69 5.67 19.16
C SER A 346 0.73 4.57 19.60
N PHE A 347 0.70 3.48 18.84
CA PHE A 347 0.06 2.26 19.31
C PHE A 347 0.98 1.43 20.22
N ARG A 348 2.30 1.64 20.16
CA ARG A 348 3.30 0.85 20.88
C ARG A 348 3.18 1.03 22.39
N LYS A 349 3.51 -0.02 23.14
CA LYS A 349 3.71 0.04 24.58
C LYS A 349 5.19 0.07 24.93
N GLU A 350 5.51 0.73 26.05
CA GLU A 350 6.84 0.67 26.65
C GLU A 350 7.14 -0.72 27.24
N GLU A 351 6.14 -1.33 27.87
CA GLU A 351 6.23 -2.62 28.56
C GLU A 351 5.15 -3.57 28.03
N ASP A 352 5.44 -4.88 28.06
CA ASP A 352 4.54 -5.94 27.58
C ASP A 352 4.07 -5.73 26.13
N ASN A 353 4.99 -5.24 25.28
CA ASN A 353 4.76 -5.03 23.86
C ASN A 353 4.75 -6.38 23.11
N ASP A 354 3.74 -6.60 22.27
CA ASP A 354 3.56 -7.79 21.45
C ASP A 354 3.23 -7.43 19.99
N SER A 355 3.04 -8.42 19.13
CA SER A 355 2.82 -8.23 17.69
C SER A 355 1.56 -7.44 17.32
N ARG A 356 0.59 -7.26 18.22
CA ARG A 356 -0.60 -6.44 17.96
C ARG A 356 -0.28 -4.94 18.06
N TYR A 357 0.70 -4.58 18.86
CA TYR A 357 1.09 -3.17 19.09
C TYR A 357 2.07 -2.62 18.06
N VAL A 358 2.84 -3.50 17.41
CA VAL A 358 3.88 -3.16 16.42
C VAL A 358 3.45 -3.48 14.98
N ARG A 359 2.20 -3.89 14.77
CA ARG A 359 1.63 -4.05 13.43
C ARG A 359 1.62 -2.70 12.72
N ASN A 360 2.07 -2.69 11.47
CA ASN A 360 2.33 -1.46 10.72
C ASN A 360 1.40 -1.33 9.48
N GLU A 361 0.15 -1.79 9.62
CA GLU A 361 -0.90 -1.64 8.60
C GLU A 361 -1.71 -0.35 8.82
N HIS A 362 -1.00 0.73 9.14
CA HIS A 362 -1.53 2.08 9.25
C HIS A 362 -0.44 3.09 8.92
N ASP A 363 -0.84 4.33 8.68
CA ASP A 363 0.09 5.41 8.35
C ASP A 363 -0.50 6.76 8.79
N ILE A 364 0.36 7.77 8.94
CA ILE A 364 0.02 9.07 9.51
C ILE A 364 0.37 10.18 8.53
N LYS A 365 -0.63 11.03 8.23
CA LYS A 365 -0.45 12.30 7.51
C LYS A 365 -0.53 13.46 8.47
N ILE A 366 0.57 14.21 8.55
CA ILE A 366 0.62 15.44 9.34
C ILE A 366 0.00 16.55 8.50
N ILE A 367 -1.07 17.16 9.00
CA ILE A 367 -1.80 18.20 8.29
C ILE A 367 -1.22 19.57 8.60
N ARG A 368 -1.12 19.92 9.89
CA ARG A 368 -0.54 21.20 10.33
C ARG A 368 0.18 21.06 11.65
N VAL A 369 1.21 21.89 11.81
CA VAL A 369 1.86 22.16 13.09
C VAL A 369 1.69 23.65 13.35
N ALA A 370 1.01 24.01 14.43
CA ALA A 370 0.77 25.39 14.80
C ALA A 370 1.94 25.95 15.61
N ASP A 371 2.09 27.28 15.62
CA ASP A 371 3.19 27.95 16.34
C ASP A 371 3.13 27.74 17.87
N ASN A 372 1.97 27.35 18.43
CA ASN A 372 1.80 26.96 19.84
C ASN A 372 2.15 25.48 20.11
N GLY A 373 2.47 24.69 19.07
CA GLY A 373 2.77 23.27 19.17
C GLY A 373 1.58 22.33 19.01
N ASP A 374 0.38 22.84 18.76
CA ASP A 374 -0.75 21.99 18.39
C ASP A 374 -0.47 21.31 17.04
N VAL A 375 -0.94 20.07 16.89
CA VAL A 375 -0.73 19.28 15.67
C VAL A 375 -2.04 18.64 15.24
N ASP A 376 -2.44 18.86 14.00
CA ASP A 376 -3.51 18.07 13.40
C ASP A 376 -2.92 17.03 12.48
N PHE A 377 -3.47 15.83 12.56
CA PHE A 377 -3.01 14.72 11.77
C PHE A 377 -4.15 13.75 11.45
N VAL A 378 -3.94 12.97 10.40
CA VAL A 378 -4.83 11.90 9.98
C VAL A 378 -4.10 10.58 10.13
N LEU A 379 -4.68 9.66 10.88
CA LEU A 379 -4.28 8.26 10.93
C LEU A 379 -5.19 7.48 9.99
N TYR A 380 -4.65 6.62 9.12
CA TYR A 380 -5.47 5.75 8.28
C TYR A 380 -4.93 4.33 8.24
N GLY A 381 -5.82 3.36 8.03
CA GLY A 381 -5.52 1.93 8.08
C GLY A 381 -6.14 1.24 9.29
N TYR A 382 -5.53 0.15 9.71
CA TYR A 382 -5.99 -0.69 10.82
C TYR A 382 -5.65 -0.05 12.17
N MET A 383 -6.64 0.00 13.06
CA MET A 383 -6.47 0.50 14.42
C MET A 383 -6.03 -0.63 15.36
N ASN A 384 -4.78 -0.60 15.81
CA ASN A 384 -4.18 -1.69 16.61
C ASN A 384 -4.78 -1.86 18.01
N ARG A 385 -5.32 -0.79 18.60
CA ARG A 385 -5.85 -0.74 19.97
C ARG A 385 -6.69 0.54 20.16
N GLY A 386 -7.25 0.71 21.35
CA GLY A 386 -8.07 1.88 21.67
C GLY A 386 -9.55 1.64 21.35
N VAL A 387 -10.34 2.72 21.29
CA VAL A 387 -11.80 2.62 21.12
C VAL A 387 -12.23 2.02 19.77
N HIS A 388 -11.36 2.14 18.76
CA HIS A 388 -11.58 1.60 17.41
C HIS A 388 -10.74 0.35 17.12
N GLU A 389 -10.22 -0.36 18.13
CA GLU A 389 -9.44 -1.59 17.91
C GLU A 389 -10.12 -2.54 16.92
N GLY A 390 -9.40 -2.98 15.89
CA GLY A 390 -9.93 -3.91 14.89
C GLY A 390 -10.76 -3.29 13.78
N TYR A 391 -10.91 -1.97 13.73
CA TYR A 391 -11.48 -1.29 12.58
C TYR A 391 -10.38 -0.83 11.61
N SER A 392 -10.69 -0.87 10.31
CA SER A 392 -9.93 -0.17 9.27
C SER A 392 -10.65 1.12 8.94
N GLY A 393 -9.93 2.23 8.71
CA GLY A 393 -10.58 3.50 8.39
C GLY A 393 -9.64 4.70 8.40
N VAL A 394 -10.23 5.88 8.51
CA VAL A 394 -9.55 7.18 8.59
C VAL A 394 -9.98 7.88 9.86
N CYS A 395 -9.02 8.27 10.70
CA CYS A 395 -9.26 9.02 11.91
C CYS A 395 -8.54 10.37 11.85
N VAL A 396 -9.28 11.45 12.12
CA VAL A 396 -8.72 12.81 12.21
C VAL A 396 -8.55 13.17 13.67
N TYR A 397 -7.33 13.56 14.02
CA TYR A 397 -6.94 13.92 15.37
C TYR A 397 -6.47 15.36 15.46
N HIS A 398 -6.75 15.98 16.61
CA HIS A 398 -6.14 17.23 17.05
C HIS A 398 -5.33 16.97 18.32
N TYR A 399 -4.03 17.24 18.29
CA TYR A 399 -3.20 17.28 19.47
C TYR A 399 -3.16 18.70 20.03
N ASN A 400 -3.59 18.85 21.27
CA ASN A 400 -3.50 20.09 22.03
C ASN A 400 -2.23 20.08 22.90
N SER A 401 -1.29 20.97 22.62
CA SER A 401 0.02 21.01 23.28
C SER A 401 -0.04 21.46 24.74
N ASP A 402 -0.93 22.42 25.04
CA ASP A 402 -1.12 22.98 26.39
C ASP A 402 -1.69 21.94 27.37
N ARG A 403 -2.63 21.13 26.90
CA ARG A 403 -3.26 20.04 27.67
C ARG A 403 -2.48 18.72 27.57
N ASN A 404 -1.57 18.62 26.61
CA ASN A 404 -0.85 17.41 26.22
C ASN A 404 -1.78 16.21 25.97
N VAL A 405 -2.79 16.43 25.12
CA VAL A 405 -3.84 15.44 24.84
C VAL A 405 -4.14 15.36 23.35
N VAL A 406 -4.37 14.16 22.85
CA VAL A 406 -4.91 13.89 21.52
C VAL A 406 -6.42 13.75 21.62
N GLU A 407 -7.12 14.53 20.80
CA GLU A 407 -8.57 14.58 20.69
C GLU A 407 -8.96 13.99 19.34
N GLU A 408 -9.75 12.91 19.36
CA GLU A 408 -10.42 12.43 18.16
C GLU A 408 -11.47 13.45 17.72
N LYS A 409 -11.50 13.73 16.41
CA LYS A 409 -12.47 14.67 15.85
C LYS A 409 -13.48 14.00 14.93
N VAL A 410 -13.04 13.02 14.15
CA VAL A 410 -13.91 12.23 13.29
C VAL A 410 -13.27 10.89 12.98
N PHE A 411 -14.08 9.84 12.99
CA PHE A 411 -13.71 8.52 12.49
C PHE A 411 -14.55 8.13 11.27
N ILE A 412 -13.90 7.70 10.20
CA ILE A 412 -14.53 7.23 8.96
C ILE A 412 -14.18 5.74 8.80
N PRO A 413 -15.08 4.82 9.15
CA PRO A 413 -14.83 3.39 8.98
C PRO A 413 -14.75 3.02 7.49
N SER A 414 -13.93 2.02 7.18
CA SER A 414 -13.80 1.45 5.83
C SER A 414 -13.78 -0.08 5.89
N THR A 415 -14.39 -0.71 4.89
CA THR A 415 -14.34 -2.16 4.68
C THR A 415 -13.19 -2.58 3.75
N GLU A 416 -12.30 -1.65 3.39
CA GLU A 416 -11.09 -1.89 2.61
C GLU A 416 -9.87 -2.11 3.52
N SER A 417 -8.89 -2.90 3.03
CA SER A 417 -7.63 -3.09 3.74
C SER A 417 -6.75 -1.83 3.72
N TYR A 418 -5.74 -1.79 4.58
CA TYR A 418 -4.75 -0.71 4.63
C TYR A 418 -4.14 -0.40 3.27
N GLU A 419 -3.85 -1.43 2.48
CA GLU A 419 -3.17 -1.29 1.19
C GLU A 419 -3.99 -0.48 0.17
N PHE A 420 -5.30 -0.69 0.13
CA PHE A 420 -6.23 0.05 -0.72
C PHE A 420 -6.44 1.47 -0.22
N LEU A 421 -6.64 1.63 1.09
CA LEU A 421 -6.74 2.96 1.73
C LEU A 421 -5.50 3.81 1.47
N LYS A 422 -4.31 3.21 1.52
CA LYS A 422 -3.04 3.90 1.27
C LYS A 422 -2.95 4.46 -0.15
N GLU A 423 -3.39 3.70 -1.16
CA GLU A 423 -3.38 4.13 -2.55
C GLU A 423 -4.35 5.31 -2.77
N ASP A 424 -5.60 5.16 -2.32
CA ASP A 424 -6.64 6.18 -2.50
C ASP A 424 -6.31 7.47 -1.74
N LEU A 425 -6.05 7.36 -0.43
CA LEU A 425 -5.77 8.51 0.41
C LEU A 425 -4.42 9.14 0.05
N GLY A 426 -3.46 8.36 -0.43
CA GLY A 426 -2.14 8.83 -0.89
C GLY A 426 -2.27 10.00 -1.87
N THR A 427 -3.27 9.90 -2.77
CA THR A 427 -3.57 10.91 -3.80
C THR A 427 -4.00 12.24 -3.17
N LEU A 428 -5.08 12.27 -2.37
CA LEU A 428 -5.55 13.48 -1.71
C LEU A 428 -5.98 13.22 -0.26
N THR A 429 -5.36 13.97 0.64
CA THR A 429 -5.81 14.18 2.01
C THR A 429 -5.40 15.59 2.39
N TYR A 430 -6.36 16.48 2.60
CA TYR A 430 -6.09 17.89 2.93
C TYR A 430 -7.11 18.37 3.96
N VAL A 431 -6.68 19.10 4.99
CA VAL A 431 -7.60 19.78 5.92
C VAL A 431 -7.35 21.28 5.82
N ASN A 432 -8.40 22.04 5.54
CA ASN A 432 -8.29 23.50 5.43
C ASN A 432 -8.36 24.20 6.80
N LYS A 433 -8.19 25.52 6.80
CA LYS A 433 -8.24 26.33 8.03
C LYS A 433 -9.59 26.35 8.75
N ASN A 434 -10.66 25.92 8.08
CA ASN A 434 -12.01 25.83 8.62
C ASN A 434 -12.34 24.43 9.14
N ASN A 435 -11.33 23.57 9.37
CA ASN A 435 -11.50 22.19 9.83
C ASN A 435 -12.38 21.35 8.88
N GLN A 436 -12.18 21.51 7.56
CA GLN A 436 -12.83 20.68 6.56
C GLN A 436 -11.79 19.75 5.94
N LEU A 437 -12.04 18.46 6.01
CA LEU A 437 -11.23 17.40 5.41
C LEU A 437 -11.68 17.15 3.96
N PHE A 438 -10.72 17.08 3.04
CA PHE A 438 -10.94 16.72 1.65
C PHE A 438 -10.20 15.42 1.33
N LEU A 439 -10.94 14.47 0.75
CA LEU A 439 -10.45 13.12 0.42
C LEU A 439 -10.82 12.80 -1.03
N LEU A 440 -9.89 12.20 -1.77
CA LEU A 440 -10.25 11.44 -2.97
C LEU A 440 -10.41 9.99 -2.53
N PHE A 441 -11.61 9.45 -2.65
CA PHE A 441 -11.90 8.08 -2.22
C PHE A 441 -13.00 7.47 -3.09
N ALA A 442 -12.81 6.24 -3.55
CA ALA A 442 -13.78 5.54 -4.40
C ALA A 442 -14.24 6.35 -5.65
N GLN A 443 -13.30 7.05 -6.32
CA GLN A 443 -13.55 7.95 -7.47
C GLN A 443 -14.44 9.17 -7.16
N LYS A 444 -14.56 9.55 -5.88
CA LYS A 444 -15.32 10.71 -5.42
C LYS A 444 -14.42 11.67 -4.64
N LEU A 445 -14.59 12.96 -4.89
CA LEU A 445 -13.97 14.01 -4.09
C LEU A 445 -14.91 14.39 -2.96
N TYR A 446 -14.58 14.02 -1.73
CA TYR A 446 -15.34 14.32 -0.54
C TYR A 446 -14.89 15.61 0.12
N GLN A 447 -15.85 16.31 0.73
CA GLN A 447 -15.62 17.32 1.75
C GLN A 447 -16.33 16.86 3.03
N VAL A 448 -15.58 16.68 4.11
CA VAL A 448 -16.07 16.30 5.43
C VAL A 448 -15.87 17.48 6.38
N ASP A 449 -16.96 17.95 6.97
CA ASP A 449 -16.93 18.91 8.06
C ASP A 449 -16.62 18.16 9.36
N ILE A 450 -15.44 18.43 9.91
CA ILE A 450 -14.93 17.73 11.09
C ILE A 450 -15.70 18.14 12.35
N GLU A 451 -16.24 19.36 12.41
CA GLU A 451 -16.93 19.86 13.61
C GLU A 451 -18.34 19.29 13.72
N THR A 452 -19.05 19.16 12.59
CA THR A 452 -20.42 18.65 12.56
C THR A 452 -20.51 17.16 12.29
N GLY A 453 -19.44 16.52 11.82
CA GLY A 453 -19.46 15.13 11.37
C GLY A 453 -20.37 14.94 10.15
N THR A 454 -20.45 15.93 9.25
CA THR A 454 -21.24 15.83 8.01
C THR A 454 -20.34 15.78 6.79
N SER A 455 -20.74 15.06 5.75
CA SER A 455 -20.00 14.96 4.50
C SER A 455 -20.85 15.38 3.30
N GLN A 456 -20.19 15.84 2.25
CA GLN A 456 -20.76 16.04 0.93
C GLN A 456 -19.78 15.60 -0.15
N VAL A 457 -20.30 15.20 -1.30
CA VAL A 457 -19.51 14.90 -2.49
C VAL A 457 -19.42 16.15 -3.34
N LEU A 458 -18.20 16.58 -3.66
CA LEU A 458 -17.92 17.72 -4.53
C LEU A 458 -17.92 17.33 -6.02
N GLU A 459 -17.49 16.12 -6.32
CA GLU A 459 -17.44 15.57 -7.68
C GLU A 459 -17.39 14.03 -7.62
N GLU A 460 -18.00 13.36 -8.59
CA GLU A 460 -18.03 11.89 -8.73
C GLU A 460 -17.46 11.46 -10.09
N GLY A 461 -17.08 10.18 -10.20
CA GLY A 461 -16.59 9.61 -11.47
C GLY A 461 -15.21 10.14 -11.87
N ILE A 462 -14.41 10.56 -10.89
CA ILE A 462 -13.05 11.02 -11.12
C ILE A 462 -12.17 9.80 -11.39
N LYS A 463 -11.66 9.69 -12.62
CA LYS A 463 -10.62 8.70 -12.94
C LYS A 463 -9.29 9.11 -12.32
N GLN A 464 -8.60 8.14 -11.72
CA GLN A 464 -7.32 8.36 -11.01
C GLN A 464 -6.27 9.02 -11.91
N ASN A 465 -6.16 8.63 -13.18
CA ASN A 465 -5.20 9.20 -14.15
C ASN A 465 -5.59 10.59 -14.70
N HIS A 466 -6.76 11.12 -14.31
CA HIS A 466 -7.27 12.44 -14.70
C HIS A 466 -7.32 13.42 -13.54
N PHE A 467 -6.90 13.02 -12.33
CA PHE A 467 -6.85 13.86 -11.14
C PHE A 467 -5.40 14.21 -10.79
N VAL A 468 -5.12 15.47 -10.54
CA VAL A 468 -3.80 15.96 -10.15
C VAL A 468 -3.91 16.89 -8.95
N VAL A 469 -2.91 16.85 -8.07
CA VAL A 469 -2.83 17.70 -6.87
C VAL A 469 -1.55 18.52 -6.89
N SER A 470 -1.61 19.69 -6.28
CA SER A 470 -0.45 20.54 -5.98
C SER A 470 0.50 19.89 -4.97
N ASP A 471 1.74 20.37 -4.92
CA ASP A 471 2.76 19.89 -3.97
C ASP A 471 2.28 20.01 -2.52
N THR A 472 1.55 21.08 -2.18
CA THR A 472 0.97 21.30 -0.84
C THR A 472 -0.39 20.64 -0.64
N LYS A 473 -0.96 20.06 -1.71
CA LYS A 473 -2.33 19.54 -1.80
C LYS A 473 -3.43 20.59 -1.57
N ALA A 474 -3.11 21.87 -1.43
CA ALA A 474 -4.08 22.95 -1.23
C ALA A 474 -4.93 23.23 -2.49
N HIS A 475 -4.41 22.81 -3.65
CA HIS A 475 -5.09 22.82 -4.94
C HIS A 475 -5.19 21.41 -5.54
N ALA A 476 -6.29 21.15 -6.25
CA ALA A 476 -6.47 19.98 -7.09
C ALA A 476 -7.14 20.36 -8.41
N ALA A 477 -6.91 19.56 -9.46
CA ALA A 477 -7.59 19.70 -10.73
C ALA A 477 -7.90 18.35 -11.36
N TRP A 478 -9.00 18.29 -12.12
CA TRP A 478 -9.40 17.08 -12.82
C TRP A 478 -10.09 17.36 -14.16
N LEU A 479 -9.97 16.41 -15.08
CA LEU A 479 -10.77 16.40 -16.31
C LEU A 479 -12.19 15.89 -15.98
N ILE A 480 -13.21 16.66 -16.34
CA ILE A 480 -14.61 16.26 -16.21
C ILE A 480 -14.96 15.34 -17.38
N GLU A 481 -15.44 14.13 -17.08
CA GLU A 481 -15.70 13.12 -18.11
C GLU A 481 -17.14 13.07 -18.62
N SER A 482 -18.10 13.57 -17.84
CA SER A 482 -19.52 13.43 -18.15
C SER A 482 -20.32 14.69 -17.79
N GLY A 483 -21.55 14.77 -18.31
CA GLY A 483 -22.43 15.93 -18.12
C GLY A 483 -22.11 17.12 -19.03
N ASP A 484 -22.75 18.26 -18.77
CA ASP A 484 -22.68 19.47 -19.60
C ASP A 484 -21.28 20.12 -19.62
N ASP A 485 -20.45 19.80 -18.63
CA ASP A 485 -19.08 20.31 -18.47
C ASP A 485 -18.01 19.32 -18.97
N ALA A 486 -18.40 18.21 -19.61
CA ALA A 486 -17.48 17.21 -20.12
C ALA A 486 -16.38 17.82 -21.02
N GLY A 487 -15.14 17.37 -20.84
CA GLY A 487 -13.96 17.85 -21.54
C GLY A 487 -13.29 19.09 -20.93
N LYS A 488 -13.89 19.74 -19.93
CA LYS A 488 -13.26 20.83 -19.16
C LYS A 488 -12.31 20.27 -18.11
N ILE A 489 -11.25 21.02 -17.80
CA ILE A 489 -10.50 20.81 -16.55
C ILE A 489 -11.09 21.72 -15.49
N ARG A 490 -11.54 21.15 -14.36
CA ARG A 490 -11.94 21.89 -13.18
C ARG A 490 -10.80 21.93 -12.18
N GLU A 491 -10.47 23.10 -11.67
CA GLU A 491 -9.49 23.30 -10.60
C GLU A 491 -10.18 23.91 -9.38
N ILE A 492 -9.84 23.40 -8.20
CA ILE A 492 -10.31 23.90 -6.89
C ILE A 492 -9.13 24.34 -6.03
N GLU A 493 -9.33 25.41 -5.27
CA GLU A 493 -8.48 25.79 -4.14
C GLU A 493 -9.26 25.53 -2.83
N PHE A 494 -8.79 24.58 -2.02
CA PHE A 494 -9.55 24.01 -0.90
C PHE A 494 -9.72 24.97 0.29
N ASP A 495 -8.82 25.95 0.42
CA ASP A 495 -8.82 26.92 1.51
C ASP A 495 -9.99 27.94 1.37
N SER A 496 -10.30 28.39 0.14
CA SER A 496 -11.43 29.29 -0.15
C SER A 496 -12.61 28.62 -0.84
N LEU A 497 -12.50 27.32 -1.19
CA LEU A 497 -13.49 26.54 -1.92
C LEU A 497 -13.84 27.10 -3.31
N LYS A 498 -13.01 28.00 -3.83
CA LYS A 498 -13.23 28.55 -5.17
C LYS A 498 -12.84 27.52 -6.21
N THR A 499 -13.66 27.44 -7.25
CA THR A 499 -13.38 26.64 -8.44
C THR A 499 -13.20 27.53 -9.66
N ARG A 500 -12.52 26.99 -10.67
CA ARG A 500 -12.50 27.55 -12.03
C ARG A 500 -12.48 26.40 -13.04
N ASP A 501 -13.06 26.66 -14.20
CA ASP A 501 -13.07 25.71 -15.30
C ASP A 501 -12.22 26.24 -16.46
N ILE A 502 -11.40 25.36 -17.03
CA ILE A 502 -10.64 25.58 -18.27
C ILE A 502 -11.36 24.80 -19.36
N SER A 503 -11.86 25.51 -20.37
CA SER A 503 -12.59 24.89 -21.48
C SER A 503 -11.67 24.62 -22.67
N PRO A 504 -11.83 23.49 -23.37
CA PRO A 504 -11.11 23.24 -24.61
C PRO A 504 -11.55 24.25 -25.68
N GLU A 505 -10.62 24.63 -26.54
CA GLU A 505 -10.94 25.29 -27.81
C GLU A 505 -11.62 24.29 -28.77
N SER A 506 -12.34 24.78 -29.78
CA SER A 506 -13.02 23.90 -30.74
C SER A 506 -12.02 22.98 -31.45
N GLY A 507 -12.30 21.66 -31.44
CA GLY A 507 -11.43 20.63 -32.02
C GLY A 507 -10.16 20.33 -31.20
N LYS A 508 -10.13 20.76 -29.93
CA LYS A 508 -9.05 20.49 -28.98
C LYS A 508 -9.59 19.72 -27.77
N ASN A 509 -8.72 18.95 -27.14
CA ASN A 509 -8.92 18.34 -25.83
C ASN A 509 -7.90 18.90 -24.83
N LEU A 510 -8.19 18.70 -23.56
CA LEU A 510 -7.34 19.09 -22.45
C LEU A 510 -6.85 17.86 -21.69
N ARG A 511 -5.62 17.91 -21.20
CA ARG A 511 -5.04 16.91 -20.29
C ARG A 511 -4.54 17.59 -19.03
N ALA A 512 -5.00 17.17 -17.86
CA ALA A 512 -4.40 17.60 -16.60
C ALA A 512 -3.05 16.86 -16.44
N LEU A 513 -1.94 17.60 -16.32
CA LEU A 513 -0.59 17.02 -16.31
C LEU A 513 0.06 17.03 -14.93
N GLY A 514 -0.33 17.97 -14.07
CA GLY A 514 0.22 18.10 -12.74
C GLY A 514 0.20 19.54 -12.25
N PHE A 515 1.01 19.83 -11.26
CA PHE A 515 1.22 21.18 -10.75
C PHE A 515 2.72 21.46 -10.62
N MET A 516 3.13 22.70 -10.84
CA MET A 516 4.45 23.19 -10.45
C MET A 516 4.26 24.20 -9.33
N ASN A 517 4.57 23.82 -8.09
CA ASN A 517 4.07 24.46 -6.88
C ASN A 517 2.51 24.43 -6.85
N GLU A 518 1.88 25.60 -6.96
CA GLU A 518 0.42 25.81 -6.96
C GLU A 518 -0.12 26.23 -8.35
N ASP A 519 0.72 26.16 -9.39
CA ASP A 519 0.30 26.49 -10.75
C ASP A 519 -0.03 25.22 -11.52
N LEU A 520 -1.26 25.14 -12.05
CA LEU A 520 -1.73 24.02 -12.83
C LEU A 520 -0.94 23.90 -14.14
N VAL A 521 -0.45 22.69 -14.41
CA VAL A 521 0.13 22.29 -15.69
C VAL A 521 -0.90 21.48 -16.45
N TYR A 522 -1.26 21.94 -17.65
CA TYR A 522 -2.20 21.22 -18.50
C TYR A 522 -1.77 21.22 -19.97
N GLY A 523 -2.04 20.11 -20.65
CA GLY A 523 -1.78 19.89 -22.06
C GLY A 523 -3.00 20.24 -22.92
N ILE A 524 -2.73 20.65 -24.15
CA ILE A 524 -3.69 20.93 -25.21
C ILE A 524 -3.30 20.07 -26.42
N LEU A 525 -4.23 19.26 -26.88
CA LEU A 525 -4.04 18.34 -28.00
C LEU A 525 -5.24 18.41 -28.95
N SER A 526 -5.04 18.10 -30.22
CA SER A 526 -6.13 18.03 -31.19
C SER A 526 -6.75 16.63 -31.19
N ASP A 527 -8.01 16.50 -31.59
CA ASP A 527 -8.64 15.18 -31.79
C ASP A 527 -7.79 14.29 -32.73
N GLU A 528 -7.24 14.88 -33.80
CA GLU A 528 -6.37 14.18 -34.76
C GLU A 528 -5.03 13.72 -34.18
N ASP A 529 -4.62 14.22 -33.02
CA ASP A 529 -3.37 13.89 -32.34
C ASP A 529 -3.52 12.82 -31.26
N ILE A 530 -4.75 12.35 -31.04
CA ILE A 530 -5.05 11.14 -30.27
C ILE A 530 -4.98 9.97 -31.26
N LEU A 531 -3.90 9.19 -31.17
CA LEU A 531 -3.69 8.04 -32.04
C LEU A 531 -4.26 6.81 -31.36
N THR A 532 -5.34 6.28 -31.91
CA THR A 532 -5.96 5.04 -31.42
C THR A 532 -5.52 3.87 -32.29
N ASP A 533 -5.00 2.82 -31.69
CA ASP A 533 -4.72 1.57 -32.42
C ASP A 533 -6.00 0.74 -32.65
N ALA A 534 -5.89 -0.41 -33.33
CA ALA A 534 -7.05 -1.23 -33.65
C ALA A 534 -7.75 -1.86 -32.42
N ASN A 535 -7.08 -1.85 -31.25
CA ASN A 535 -7.60 -2.40 -30.00
C ASN A 535 -8.10 -1.31 -29.04
N GLY A 536 -7.98 -0.03 -29.42
CA GLY A 536 -8.47 1.08 -28.62
C GLY A 536 -7.42 1.69 -27.69
N HIS A 537 -6.14 1.32 -27.80
CA HIS A 537 -5.10 2.03 -27.05
C HIS A 537 -4.88 3.41 -27.63
N GLU A 538 -4.99 4.43 -26.79
CA GLU A 538 -4.76 5.81 -27.18
C GLU A 538 -3.33 6.22 -26.83
N THR A 539 -2.63 6.76 -27.82
CA THR A 539 -1.37 7.49 -27.62
C THR A 539 -1.61 8.95 -27.93
N GLU A 540 -1.46 9.80 -26.92
CA GLU A 540 -1.71 11.23 -27.02
C GLU A 540 -0.44 12.00 -27.43
N GLY A 541 -0.54 12.84 -28.46
CA GLY A 541 0.47 13.83 -28.80
C GLY A 541 0.07 15.22 -28.33
N ILE A 542 0.66 15.71 -27.24
CA ILE A 542 0.34 17.04 -26.73
C ILE A 542 1.00 18.09 -27.63
N SER A 543 0.19 18.94 -28.25
CA SER A 543 0.70 19.99 -29.16
C SER A 543 1.27 21.19 -28.40
N THR A 544 0.73 21.47 -27.21
CA THR A 544 1.12 22.60 -26.37
C THR A 544 0.80 22.27 -24.92
N PHE A 545 1.64 22.68 -23.97
CA PHE A 545 1.22 22.72 -22.57
C PHE A 545 1.32 24.14 -22.02
N ARG A 546 0.52 24.42 -20.99
CA ARG A 546 0.52 25.67 -20.24
C ARG A 546 0.78 25.41 -18.77
N ILE A 547 1.51 26.33 -18.15
CA ILE A 547 1.61 26.47 -16.70
C ILE A 547 0.86 27.74 -16.34
N GLU A 548 -0.22 27.61 -15.59
CA GLU A 548 -1.17 28.68 -15.35
C GLU A 548 -1.56 28.78 -13.88
N SER A 549 -1.45 29.99 -13.31
CA SER A 549 -1.88 30.19 -11.93
C SER A 549 -3.41 30.13 -11.79
N PHE A 550 -3.91 29.80 -10.60
CA PHE A 550 -5.35 29.80 -10.27
C PHE A 550 -6.14 31.07 -10.70
N LYS A 551 -5.49 32.23 -10.83
CA LYS A 551 -6.13 33.48 -11.29
C LYS A 551 -6.28 33.63 -12.81
N GLY A 552 -5.97 32.61 -13.60
CA GLY A 552 -6.05 32.69 -15.07
C GLY A 552 -4.79 33.22 -15.76
N LYS A 553 -3.71 33.49 -15.01
CA LYS A 553 -2.48 34.04 -15.59
C LYS A 553 -1.56 32.92 -16.07
N VAL A 554 -1.39 32.84 -17.40
CA VAL A 554 -0.39 31.96 -18.04
C VAL A 554 1.02 32.44 -17.67
N LYS A 555 1.79 31.57 -17.02
CA LYS A 555 3.19 31.80 -16.65
C LYS A 555 4.16 31.25 -17.69
N LYS A 556 3.79 30.13 -18.31
CA LYS A 556 4.54 29.52 -19.40
C LYS A 556 3.56 28.89 -20.37
N GLU A 557 3.83 29.05 -21.64
CA GLU A 557 3.27 28.25 -22.72
C GLU A 557 4.47 27.63 -23.46
N TYR A 558 4.40 26.35 -23.78
CA TYR A 558 5.45 25.64 -24.47
C TYR A 558 4.88 24.84 -25.64
N ARG A 559 5.53 25.00 -26.79
CA ARG A 559 5.25 24.31 -28.04
C ARG A 559 6.55 24.22 -28.84
N GLN A 560 6.73 23.13 -29.58
CA GLN A 560 7.82 22.96 -30.52
C GLN A 560 7.25 22.62 -31.90
N ASP A 561 7.51 23.45 -32.90
CA ASP A 561 6.97 23.23 -34.24
C ASP A 561 7.47 21.91 -34.84
N GLY A 562 6.53 21.13 -35.39
CA GLY A 562 6.79 19.83 -36.01
C GLY A 562 6.99 18.67 -35.04
N LEU A 563 6.92 18.90 -33.72
CA LEU A 563 7.06 17.87 -32.69
C LEU A 563 5.92 17.93 -31.67
N TYR A 564 5.64 16.79 -31.05
CA TYR A 564 4.62 16.61 -30.03
C TYR A 564 5.26 16.29 -28.69
N ILE A 565 4.65 16.77 -27.61
CA ILE A 565 5.05 16.48 -26.24
C ILE A 565 4.42 15.16 -25.83
N THR A 566 5.24 14.21 -25.40
CA THR A 566 4.85 12.87 -24.93
C THR A 566 5.58 12.53 -23.63
N ASN A 567 5.10 11.53 -22.88
CA ASN A 567 5.76 11.03 -21.66
C ASN A 567 6.11 12.14 -20.66
N VAL A 568 5.10 12.92 -20.27
CA VAL A 568 5.25 14.04 -19.34
C VAL A 568 5.34 13.54 -17.90
N THR A 569 6.36 14.00 -17.18
CA THR A 569 6.49 13.85 -15.72
C THR A 569 6.61 15.23 -15.10
N VAL A 570 5.72 15.57 -14.17
CA VAL A 570 5.76 16.83 -13.44
C VAL A 570 6.24 16.58 -12.02
N GLY A 571 7.37 17.18 -11.64
CA GLY A 571 7.84 17.25 -10.26
C GLY A 571 7.86 18.68 -9.74
N SER A 572 8.05 18.84 -8.44
CA SER A 572 8.04 20.14 -7.75
C SER A 572 9.06 21.16 -8.30
N THR A 573 10.25 20.68 -8.67
CA THR A 573 11.36 21.52 -9.16
C THR A 573 11.62 21.39 -10.66
N MET A 574 11.20 20.29 -11.27
CA MET A 574 11.48 20.00 -12.66
C MET A 574 10.33 19.22 -13.28
N MET A 575 9.93 19.64 -14.47
CA MET A 575 9.07 18.89 -15.36
C MET A 575 9.93 18.35 -16.49
N GLU A 576 9.83 17.05 -16.78
CA GLU A 576 10.53 16.36 -17.87
C GLU A 576 9.52 15.82 -18.89
N PHE A 577 9.88 15.84 -20.16
CA PHE A 577 9.05 15.29 -21.23
C PHE A 577 9.87 14.93 -22.46
N GLU A 578 9.26 14.19 -23.37
CA GLU A 578 9.84 13.80 -24.64
C GLU A 578 9.22 14.60 -25.78
N LEU A 579 10.04 14.88 -26.80
CA LEU A 579 9.62 15.52 -28.03
C LEU A 579 9.66 14.50 -29.15
N SER A 580 8.47 14.20 -29.68
CA SER A 580 8.25 13.08 -30.58
C SER A 580 7.71 13.55 -31.93
N ALA A 581 8.19 12.92 -33.00
CA ALA A 581 7.66 13.12 -34.34
C ALA A 581 6.50 12.14 -34.57
N LYS A 582 5.39 12.64 -35.13
CA LYS A 582 4.27 11.81 -35.54
C LYS A 582 4.61 11.11 -36.86
N SER A 583 4.54 9.78 -36.88
CA SER A 583 4.80 8.96 -38.06
C SER A 583 3.72 7.89 -38.20
N GLY A 584 2.76 8.11 -39.10
CA GLY A 584 1.59 7.24 -39.23
C GLY A 584 0.76 7.24 -37.95
N ASN A 585 0.59 6.06 -37.34
CA ASN A 585 -0.20 5.88 -36.11
C ASN A 585 0.66 5.77 -34.84
N ALA A 586 1.86 6.36 -34.83
CA ALA A 586 2.76 6.36 -33.67
C ALA A 586 3.52 7.68 -33.49
N TYR A 587 4.02 7.90 -32.27
CA TYR A 587 4.94 8.97 -31.91
C TYR A 587 6.34 8.40 -31.67
N THR A 588 7.33 8.88 -32.42
CA THR A 588 8.72 8.45 -32.28
C THR A 588 9.55 9.53 -31.61
N VAL A 589 10.11 9.20 -30.44
CA VAL A 589 10.95 10.09 -29.64
C VAL A 589 12.14 10.58 -30.46
N GLN A 590 12.30 11.90 -30.54
CA GLN A 590 13.45 12.54 -31.19
C GLN A 590 14.48 13.02 -30.16
N LYS A 591 14.00 13.58 -29.04
CA LYS A 591 14.84 14.06 -27.94
C LYS A 591 14.03 14.23 -26.65
N LYS A 592 14.73 14.40 -25.54
CA LYS A 592 14.16 14.78 -24.23
C LYS A 592 14.32 16.27 -23.98
N ASP A 593 13.41 16.87 -23.20
CA ASP A 593 13.46 18.29 -22.80
C ASP A 593 12.90 18.45 -21.37
N ASN A 594 13.09 19.63 -20.77
CA ASN A 594 12.61 19.92 -19.42
C ASN A 594 12.25 21.39 -19.18
N ILE A 595 11.44 21.63 -18.14
CA ILE A 595 11.22 22.96 -17.55
C ILE A 595 11.67 22.92 -16.10
N MET A 596 12.63 23.79 -15.75
CA MET A 596 13.06 23.98 -14.37
C MET A 596 12.29 25.09 -13.68
N ASN A 597 11.92 24.83 -12.42
CA ASN A 597 11.32 25.79 -11.51
C ASN A 597 12.41 26.43 -10.64
N ASN A 598 12.88 27.62 -11.01
CA ASN A 598 13.87 28.33 -10.21
C ASN A 598 13.31 28.97 -8.93
N LYS A 599 11.99 28.87 -8.71
CA LYS A 599 11.36 29.20 -7.43
C LYS A 599 11.35 27.94 -6.58
N LYS A 600 12.26 27.86 -5.60
CA LYS A 600 12.01 27.00 -4.44
C LYS A 600 10.67 27.45 -3.83
N ALA A 601 9.72 26.53 -3.64
CA ALA A 601 8.74 26.70 -2.57
C ALA A 601 9.52 27.13 -1.32
N SER A 602 9.05 28.17 -0.64
CA SER A 602 9.73 28.83 0.50
C SER A 602 10.60 27.85 1.28
N GLY A 603 11.93 28.08 1.26
CA GLY A 603 12.90 27.10 1.72
C GLY A 603 12.57 26.58 3.10
N SER A 604 12.27 25.28 3.18
CA SER A 604 12.10 24.57 4.45
C SER A 604 13.30 24.90 5.35
N GLN A 605 13.03 25.28 6.61
CA GLN A 605 14.08 25.43 7.62
C GLN A 605 14.64 24.07 8.08
N ILE A 606 14.07 22.98 7.54
CA ILE A 606 14.37 21.60 7.87
C ILE A 606 14.76 20.86 6.60
N ASP A 607 15.92 20.21 6.63
CA ASP A 607 16.43 19.39 5.53
C ASP A 607 16.65 17.94 6.00
N VAL A 608 16.40 16.96 5.14
CA VAL A 608 16.76 15.56 5.42
C VAL A 608 18.21 15.31 5.02
N ALA A 609 19.04 14.88 5.97
CA ALA A 609 20.45 14.59 5.77
C ALA A 609 20.78 13.11 5.98
N LEU A 610 21.72 12.59 5.20
CA LEU A 610 22.29 11.26 5.33
C LEU A 610 23.57 11.31 6.16
N ILE A 611 23.70 10.42 7.14
CA ILE A 611 24.88 10.30 8.00
C ILE A 611 25.41 8.87 7.90
N THR A 612 26.64 8.68 7.45
CA THR A 612 27.25 7.35 7.40
C THR A 612 28.03 7.05 8.67
N THR A 613 27.80 5.87 9.22
CA THR A 613 28.50 5.32 10.38
C THR A 613 29.07 3.94 10.05
N ASN A 614 30.13 3.54 10.73
CA ASN A 614 30.71 2.20 10.56
C ASN A 614 29.85 1.09 11.19
N ARG A 615 29.07 1.42 12.23
CA ARG A 615 28.26 0.47 13.00
C ARG A 615 26.92 0.18 12.33
N ALA A 616 26.13 1.22 12.10
CA ALA A 616 24.74 1.12 11.67
C ALA A 616 24.53 1.55 10.20
N GLY A 617 25.62 1.78 9.46
CA GLY A 617 25.54 2.22 8.07
C GLY A 617 25.02 3.65 7.95
N THR A 618 24.17 3.89 6.94
CA THR A 618 23.55 5.19 6.65
C THR A 618 22.33 5.42 7.55
N LEU A 619 22.37 6.53 8.28
CA LEU A 619 21.32 7.02 9.16
C LEU A 619 20.68 8.28 8.58
N ILE A 620 19.45 8.55 8.98
CA ILE A 620 18.68 9.72 8.58
C ILE A 620 18.63 10.73 9.73
N ARG A 621 18.83 12.02 9.41
CA ARG A 621 18.71 13.14 10.36
C ARG A 621 17.86 14.26 9.76
N LEU A 622 16.95 14.80 10.57
CA LEU A 622 16.31 16.09 10.29
C LEU A 622 17.26 17.20 10.74
N THR A 623 17.83 17.91 9.77
CA THR A 623 18.72 19.04 10.00
C THR A 623 17.90 20.28 10.28
N MET A 624 18.23 21.01 11.34
CA MET A 624 17.47 22.18 11.78
C MET A 624 18.39 23.39 11.91
N THR A 625 17.88 24.59 11.59
CA THR A 625 18.63 25.85 11.75
C THR A 625 18.67 26.34 13.20
N GLN A 626 17.67 25.98 14.00
CA GLN A 626 17.58 26.33 15.40
C GLN A 626 18.48 25.44 16.25
N LYS A 627 19.29 26.05 17.11
CA LYS A 627 20.14 25.31 18.05
C LYS A 627 19.29 24.69 19.16
N PRO A 628 19.59 23.43 19.55
CA PRO A 628 18.92 22.80 20.68
C PRO A 628 19.29 23.49 22.00
N GLU A 629 18.33 23.56 22.93
CA GLU A 629 18.58 24.01 24.30
C GLU A 629 19.41 22.98 25.09
N THR A 630 19.19 21.69 24.82
CA THR A 630 19.87 20.56 25.45
C THR A 630 20.01 19.40 24.45
N ASP A 631 21.05 18.58 24.60
CA ASP A 631 21.23 17.32 23.88
C ASP A 631 20.46 16.15 24.52
N SER A 632 19.86 16.36 25.70
CA SER A 632 19.10 15.40 26.49
C SER A 632 17.67 15.92 26.69
N PRO A 633 16.83 15.89 25.64
CA PRO A 633 15.50 16.49 25.69
C PRO A 633 14.58 15.78 26.68
N LEU A 634 13.64 16.53 27.26
CA LEU A 634 12.56 15.97 28.06
C LEU A 634 11.58 15.23 27.12
N LEU A 635 11.41 13.93 27.35
CA LEU A 635 10.36 13.13 26.74
C LEU A 635 9.00 13.42 27.41
N VAL A 636 8.01 13.76 26.60
CA VAL A 636 6.62 13.92 27.00
C VAL A 636 5.76 12.96 26.19
N CYS A 637 4.87 12.21 26.83
CA CYS A 637 3.91 11.35 26.15
C CYS A 637 2.52 11.96 26.30
N SER A 638 1.81 12.13 25.19
CA SER A 638 0.42 12.59 25.21
C SER A 638 -0.51 11.57 25.88
N LYS A 639 -1.67 12.05 26.34
CA LYS A 639 -2.81 11.19 26.69
C LYS A 639 -3.87 11.25 25.59
N ILE A 640 -4.82 10.32 25.60
CA ILE A 640 -6.00 10.36 24.71
C ILE A 640 -7.18 10.92 25.50
N GLU A 641 -7.96 11.82 24.89
CA GLU A 641 -9.23 12.29 25.45
C GLU A 641 -10.37 11.34 25.04
N SER A 642 -11.09 10.84 26.03
CA SER A 642 -12.32 10.10 25.80
C SER A 642 -13.40 11.04 25.27
N THR A 643 -13.82 10.83 24.03
CA THR A 643 -14.89 11.59 23.36
C THR A 643 -16.06 10.66 23.03
N GLU A 644 -17.26 11.21 22.85
CA GLU A 644 -18.38 10.45 22.31
C GLU A 644 -18.09 10.04 20.86
N ASP A 645 -18.45 8.81 20.50
CA ASP A 645 -18.21 8.25 19.18
C ASP A 645 -18.84 9.14 18.10
N SER A 646 -17.99 9.71 17.24
CA SER A 646 -18.34 10.65 16.17
C SER A 646 -17.91 10.07 14.83
N SER A 647 -18.66 9.06 14.39
CA SER A 647 -18.41 8.42 13.10
C SER A 647 -19.12 9.13 11.94
N VAL A 648 -18.43 9.19 10.80
CA VAL A 648 -18.98 9.69 9.54
C VAL A 648 -18.97 8.57 8.52
N THR A 649 -20.14 8.26 7.96
CA THR A 649 -20.27 7.29 6.88
C THR A 649 -20.04 7.97 5.53
N LEU A 650 -19.10 7.45 4.75
CA LEU A 650 -18.93 7.80 3.34
C LEU A 650 -19.45 6.66 2.47
N ASP A 651 -19.84 6.97 1.23
CA ASP A 651 -20.08 5.94 0.23
C ASP A 651 -18.74 5.48 -0.34
N THR A 652 -18.28 4.34 0.13
CA THR A 652 -16.96 3.77 -0.20
C THR A 652 -17.04 2.83 -1.40
N THR A 653 -18.17 2.79 -2.11
CA THR A 653 -18.38 1.81 -3.18
C THR A 653 -17.56 2.19 -4.41
N VAL A 654 -16.48 1.43 -4.67
CA VAL A 654 -15.68 1.61 -5.90
C VAL A 654 -16.46 1.12 -7.12
N PRO A 655 -16.72 1.98 -8.14
CA PRO A 655 -17.40 1.59 -9.37
C PRO A 655 -16.76 0.36 -10.02
N GLN A 656 -17.57 -0.50 -10.63
CA GLN A 656 -17.05 -1.65 -11.38
C GLN A 656 -16.30 -1.21 -12.63
N GLY A 657 -15.12 -1.79 -12.85
CA GLY A 657 -14.23 -1.51 -13.98
C GLY A 657 -13.16 -2.57 -14.14
N GLU A 658 -12.52 -2.61 -15.32
CA GLU A 658 -11.37 -3.47 -15.61
C GLU A 658 -10.13 -2.93 -14.89
N LEU A 659 -9.93 -3.38 -13.64
CA LEU A 659 -8.77 -3.05 -12.81
C LEU A 659 -7.85 -4.25 -12.64
N TYR A 660 -6.56 -3.97 -12.62
CA TYR A 660 -5.48 -4.94 -12.50
C TYR A 660 -4.58 -4.57 -11.31
N TYR A 661 -4.50 -5.46 -10.33
CA TYR A 661 -3.77 -5.26 -9.08
C TYR A 661 -2.41 -5.94 -9.21
N VAL A 662 -1.35 -5.16 -9.09
CA VAL A 662 0.02 -5.68 -9.06
C VAL A 662 0.43 -5.88 -7.61
N TYR A 663 0.73 -7.12 -7.24
CA TYR A 663 1.32 -7.44 -5.95
C TYR A 663 2.79 -7.79 -6.14
N ALA A 664 3.67 -7.18 -5.34
CA ALA A 664 5.10 -7.44 -5.35
C ALA A 664 5.66 -7.29 -3.94
N TYR A 665 6.69 -8.08 -3.61
CA TYR A 665 7.33 -8.05 -2.29
C TYR A 665 6.35 -8.19 -1.11
N GLY A 666 5.30 -9.00 -1.26
CA GLY A 666 4.30 -9.27 -0.21
C GLY A 666 3.23 -8.19 -0.02
N SER A 667 3.18 -7.16 -0.87
CA SER A 667 2.20 -6.06 -0.75
C SER A 667 1.65 -5.60 -2.09
N LEU A 668 0.51 -4.90 -2.07
CA LEU A 668 -0.04 -4.19 -3.21
C LEU A 668 0.91 -3.08 -3.64
N ASP A 669 1.50 -3.21 -4.83
CA ASP A 669 2.43 -2.23 -5.39
C ASP A 669 1.70 -1.10 -6.11
N ARG A 670 0.72 -1.44 -6.96
CA ARG A 670 -0.06 -0.47 -7.75
C ARG A 670 -1.29 -1.09 -8.41
N ILE A 671 -2.27 -0.24 -8.73
CA ILE A 671 -3.48 -0.56 -9.50
C ILE A 671 -3.36 0.03 -10.91
N TYR A 672 -3.72 -0.73 -11.94
CA TYR A 672 -3.71 -0.32 -13.34
C TYR A 672 -5.07 -0.57 -14.01
N THR A 673 -5.39 0.23 -15.02
CA THR A 673 -6.49 -0.04 -15.96
C THR A 673 -6.01 -0.77 -17.23
N ASP A 674 -4.71 -0.70 -17.52
CA ASP A 674 -4.07 -1.41 -18.63
C ASP A 674 -3.38 -2.70 -18.13
N PRO A 675 -3.84 -3.90 -18.53
CA PRO A 675 -3.23 -5.15 -18.11
C PRO A 675 -1.79 -5.30 -18.61
N ALA A 676 -1.43 -4.79 -19.78
CA ALA A 676 -0.07 -4.89 -20.30
C ALA A 676 0.91 -4.08 -19.43
N ALA A 677 0.51 -2.87 -19.01
CA ALA A 677 1.26 -2.07 -18.05
C ALA A 677 1.41 -2.78 -16.69
N ALA A 678 0.34 -3.41 -16.20
CA ALA A 678 0.37 -4.20 -14.98
C ALA A 678 1.36 -5.37 -15.07
N VAL A 679 1.33 -6.13 -16.17
CA VAL A 679 2.27 -7.24 -16.43
C VAL A 679 3.70 -6.76 -16.47
N LYS A 680 3.99 -5.68 -17.21
CA LYS A 680 5.35 -5.10 -17.26
C LYS A 680 5.85 -4.66 -15.88
N ARG A 681 4.97 -4.07 -15.06
CA ARG A 681 5.30 -3.68 -13.67
C ARG A 681 5.59 -4.90 -12.80
N ALA A 682 4.72 -5.90 -12.83
CA ALA A 682 4.89 -7.14 -12.08
C ALA A 682 6.16 -7.88 -12.50
N ASP A 683 6.47 -7.90 -13.81
CA ASP A 683 7.67 -8.53 -14.34
C ASP A 683 8.96 -7.89 -13.83
N ALA A 684 8.99 -6.57 -13.78
CA ALA A 684 10.11 -5.79 -13.28
C ALA A 684 10.28 -5.85 -11.76
N GLN A 685 9.25 -6.22 -11.00
CA GLN A 685 9.25 -6.27 -9.53
C GLN A 685 9.14 -7.70 -8.99
N THR A 686 9.26 -8.71 -9.86
CA THR A 686 9.13 -10.11 -9.45
C THR A 686 7.79 -10.39 -8.75
N GLY A 687 6.71 -9.81 -9.29
CA GLY A 687 5.36 -9.83 -8.72
C GLY A 687 4.35 -10.72 -9.47
N VAL A 688 3.08 -10.46 -9.20
CA VAL A 688 1.90 -11.08 -9.84
C VAL A 688 0.88 -10.00 -10.21
N VAL A 689 0.00 -10.30 -11.18
CA VAL A 689 -1.12 -9.45 -11.60
C VAL A 689 -2.43 -10.18 -11.39
N LEU A 690 -3.39 -9.51 -10.77
CA LEU A 690 -4.73 -10.03 -10.53
C LEU A 690 -5.78 -9.11 -11.14
N ASN A 691 -6.92 -9.66 -11.53
CA ASN A 691 -8.11 -8.86 -11.82
C ASN A 691 -8.95 -8.62 -10.55
N ARG A 692 -10.07 -7.88 -10.67
CA ARG A 692 -10.99 -7.62 -9.53
C ARG A 692 -11.63 -8.89 -8.96
N ALA A 693 -11.79 -9.94 -9.77
CA ALA A 693 -12.26 -11.23 -9.29
C ALA A 693 -11.16 -12.04 -8.58
N GLN A 694 -10.00 -11.44 -8.29
CA GLN A 694 -8.84 -12.07 -7.65
C GLN A 694 -8.30 -13.28 -8.46
N GLN A 695 -8.53 -13.32 -9.78
CA GLN A 695 -7.94 -14.31 -10.67
C GLN A 695 -6.56 -13.83 -11.14
N TYR A 696 -5.59 -14.74 -11.22
CA TYR A 696 -4.31 -14.44 -11.84
C TYR A 696 -4.50 -14.12 -13.32
N VAL A 697 -4.13 -12.88 -13.64
CA VAL A 697 -3.90 -12.43 -15.00
C VAL A 697 -2.49 -12.85 -15.39
N TRP A 698 -1.50 -12.67 -14.50
CA TRP A 698 -0.11 -13.01 -14.80
C TRP A 698 0.71 -13.32 -13.53
N GLU A 699 1.69 -14.22 -13.61
CA GLU A 699 2.63 -14.50 -12.52
C GLU A 699 4.07 -14.61 -13.02
N ARG A 700 5.01 -13.89 -12.39
CA ARG A 700 6.44 -14.10 -12.66
C ARG A 700 6.81 -15.53 -12.28
N GLY A 701 7.69 -16.17 -13.05
CA GLY A 701 8.36 -17.41 -12.64
C GLY A 701 7.53 -18.70 -12.63
N ASN A 702 6.21 -18.62 -12.89
CA ASN A 702 5.29 -19.78 -12.98
C ASN A 702 5.08 -20.29 -14.42
N LYS A 703 5.91 -19.84 -15.36
CA LYS A 703 5.92 -20.35 -16.73
C LYS A 703 6.49 -21.78 -16.76
N LYS A 704 5.79 -22.71 -17.43
CA LYS A 704 6.24 -24.10 -17.60
C LYS A 704 7.48 -24.17 -18.50
N THR A 705 8.23 -25.27 -18.46
CA THR A 705 9.39 -25.45 -19.35
C THR A 705 9.01 -25.77 -20.79
N LYS A 706 7.91 -26.52 -20.96
CA LYS A 706 7.29 -26.79 -22.26
C LYS A 706 5.82 -27.11 -22.07
N LEU A 707 5.02 -26.79 -23.08
CA LEU A 707 3.60 -27.12 -23.13
C LEU A 707 3.11 -27.03 -24.57
N GLN A 708 2.19 -27.89 -24.96
CA GLN A 708 1.43 -27.73 -26.19
C GLN A 708 -0.01 -28.16 -25.94
N MET A 709 -0.95 -27.26 -26.21
CA MET A 709 -2.39 -27.50 -26.08
C MET A 709 -2.91 -28.35 -27.24
N ASN A 710 -3.99 -29.08 -26.98
CA ASN A 710 -4.77 -29.66 -28.06
C ASN A 710 -5.65 -28.57 -28.68
N ILE A 711 -5.57 -28.39 -30.01
CA ILE A 711 -6.33 -27.36 -30.73
C ILE A 711 -7.84 -27.56 -30.66
N GLU A 712 -8.29 -28.78 -30.38
CA GLU A 712 -9.71 -29.09 -30.18
C GLU A 712 -10.27 -28.48 -28.89
N ASP A 713 -9.41 -28.25 -27.89
CA ASP A 713 -9.77 -27.64 -26.61
C ASP A 713 -9.72 -26.11 -26.66
N VAL A 714 -9.11 -25.53 -27.71
CA VAL A 714 -9.05 -24.08 -27.91
C VAL A 714 -10.40 -23.56 -28.44
N PRO A 715 -11.01 -22.54 -27.80
CA PRO A 715 -12.30 -22.00 -28.25
C PRO A 715 -12.27 -21.56 -29.71
N GLU A 716 -13.37 -21.80 -30.43
CA GLU A 716 -13.46 -21.48 -31.86
C GLU A 716 -13.21 -19.99 -32.15
N SER A 717 -13.70 -19.11 -31.28
CA SER A 717 -13.45 -17.66 -31.34
C SER A 717 -11.95 -17.35 -31.35
N ILE A 718 -11.17 -18.02 -30.51
CA ILE A 718 -9.70 -17.85 -30.43
C ILE A 718 -9.01 -18.43 -31.66
N ARG A 719 -9.47 -19.59 -32.16
CA ARG A 719 -8.90 -20.22 -33.36
C ARG A 719 -9.00 -19.35 -34.61
N THR A 720 -9.91 -18.38 -34.66
CA THR A 720 -9.94 -17.40 -35.76
C THR A 720 -8.71 -16.50 -35.83
N ALA A 721 -7.91 -16.46 -34.75
CA ALA A 721 -6.79 -15.55 -34.54
C ALA A 721 -7.18 -14.07 -34.71
N ASN A 722 -8.43 -13.69 -34.41
CA ASN A 722 -8.84 -12.30 -34.50
C ASN A 722 -8.12 -11.46 -33.44
N TRP A 723 -7.19 -10.62 -33.88
CA TRP A 723 -6.34 -9.79 -33.02
C TRP A 723 -6.99 -8.44 -32.66
N LYS A 724 -8.27 -8.25 -32.96
CA LYS A 724 -9.03 -7.04 -32.59
C LYS A 724 -9.86 -7.29 -31.33
N LYS A 725 -9.52 -6.62 -30.22
CA LYS A 725 -10.10 -6.86 -28.88
C LYS A 725 -11.62 -6.89 -28.90
N LYS A 726 -12.28 -5.89 -29.49
CA LYS A 726 -13.74 -5.77 -29.49
C LYS A 726 -14.44 -6.90 -30.26
N GLU A 727 -13.99 -7.16 -31.49
CA GLU A 727 -14.56 -8.24 -32.32
C GLU A 727 -14.33 -9.61 -31.68
N LEU A 728 -13.18 -9.80 -31.03
CA LEU A 728 -12.88 -11.02 -30.28
C LEU A 728 -13.78 -11.16 -29.06
N GLN A 729 -13.98 -10.08 -28.29
CA GLN A 729 -14.85 -10.08 -27.12
C GLN A 729 -16.31 -10.40 -27.50
N ASP A 730 -16.82 -9.80 -28.58
CA ASP A 730 -18.16 -10.08 -29.09
C ASP A 730 -18.33 -11.56 -29.51
N SER A 731 -17.28 -12.17 -30.05
CA SER A 731 -17.25 -13.59 -30.45
C SER A 731 -17.07 -14.55 -29.26
N LEU A 732 -16.28 -14.15 -28.25
CA LEU A 732 -16.03 -14.91 -27.03
C LEU A 732 -17.27 -14.95 -26.12
N GLY A 733 -18.04 -13.85 -26.08
CA GLY A 733 -19.25 -13.74 -25.27
C GLY A 733 -18.98 -13.99 -23.78
N ASP A 734 -19.88 -14.74 -23.12
CA ASP A 734 -19.83 -14.98 -21.68
C ASP A 734 -18.78 -16.04 -21.27
N MET A 735 -17.98 -16.56 -22.20
CA MET A 735 -16.90 -17.50 -21.86
C MET A 735 -15.78 -16.82 -21.04
N GLY A 736 -15.55 -15.53 -21.25
CA GLY A 736 -14.48 -14.81 -20.57
C GLY A 736 -14.32 -13.36 -21.00
N THR A 737 -13.33 -12.71 -20.39
CA THR A 737 -12.92 -11.35 -20.70
C THR A 737 -11.61 -11.37 -21.49
N VAL A 738 -11.58 -10.71 -22.64
CA VAL A 738 -10.39 -10.57 -23.48
C VAL A 738 -9.38 -9.66 -22.79
N ILE A 739 -8.16 -10.17 -22.62
CA ILE A 739 -7.03 -9.43 -22.06
C ILE A 739 -6.11 -9.01 -23.20
N ASP A 740 -5.86 -7.71 -23.29
CA ASP A 740 -4.94 -7.13 -24.26
C ASP A 740 -3.55 -6.95 -23.65
N LEU A 741 -2.59 -7.76 -24.10
CA LEU A 741 -1.21 -7.74 -23.64
C LEU A 741 -0.30 -7.05 -24.66
N THR A 742 -0.83 -6.11 -25.45
CA THR A 742 -0.07 -5.37 -26.45
C THR A 742 1.12 -4.66 -25.82
N GLY A 743 2.31 -4.89 -26.39
CA GLY A 743 3.57 -4.34 -25.91
C GLY A 743 4.25 -5.13 -24.78
N CYS A 744 3.66 -6.23 -24.31
CA CYS A 744 4.39 -7.24 -23.52
C CYS A 744 5.38 -8.00 -24.40
N THR A 745 6.42 -8.58 -23.79
CA THR A 745 7.38 -9.42 -24.52
C THR A 745 6.79 -10.80 -24.80
N LEU A 746 7.35 -11.53 -25.78
CA LEU A 746 6.99 -12.93 -26.01
C LEU A 746 7.13 -13.77 -24.72
N ASP A 747 8.19 -13.54 -23.95
CA ASP A 747 8.41 -14.25 -22.68
C ASP A 747 7.27 -14.05 -21.69
N ASN A 748 6.76 -12.82 -21.57
CA ASN A 748 5.64 -12.51 -20.69
C ASN A 748 4.38 -13.29 -21.09
N VAL A 749 4.04 -13.34 -22.39
CA VAL A 749 2.78 -13.96 -22.85
C VAL A 749 2.83 -15.49 -22.91
N LEU A 750 4.02 -16.11 -22.89
CA LEU A 750 4.14 -17.57 -22.76
C LEU A 750 3.67 -18.09 -21.38
N TYR A 751 3.54 -17.22 -20.37
CA TYR A 751 2.84 -17.55 -19.13
C TYR A 751 1.37 -17.93 -19.41
N GLU A 752 0.65 -17.17 -20.24
CA GLU A 752 -0.76 -17.45 -20.56
C GLU A 752 -0.91 -18.85 -21.14
N VAL A 753 -0.01 -19.21 -22.07
CA VAL A 753 0.04 -20.55 -22.66
C VAL A 753 0.21 -21.59 -21.55
N SER A 754 1.12 -21.38 -20.58
CA SER A 754 1.31 -22.26 -19.41
C SER A 754 0.04 -22.45 -18.58
N ALA A 755 -0.73 -21.38 -18.44
CA ALA A 755 -2.03 -21.30 -17.77
C ALA A 755 -3.18 -21.86 -18.62
N GLN A 756 -2.89 -22.54 -19.74
CA GLN A 756 -3.87 -23.09 -20.70
C GLN A 756 -4.68 -22.02 -21.45
N ARG A 757 -4.15 -20.80 -21.56
CA ARG A 757 -4.77 -19.70 -22.28
C ARG A 757 -4.00 -19.44 -23.58
N PRO A 758 -4.52 -19.84 -24.75
CA PRO A 758 -3.86 -19.62 -26.02
C PRO A 758 -3.78 -18.13 -26.37
N VAL A 759 -2.66 -17.71 -26.97
CA VAL A 759 -2.39 -16.30 -27.24
C VAL A 759 -2.50 -16.01 -28.73
N ILE A 760 -3.39 -15.12 -29.11
CA ILE A 760 -3.46 -14.58 -30.48
C ILE A 760 -2.31 -13.59 -30.63
N ALA A 761 -1.48 -13.77 -31.65
CA ALA A 761 -0.33 -12.93 -31.93
C ALA A 761 -0.40 -12.37 -33.35
N LYS A 762 -0.29 -11.06 -33.49
CA LYS A 762 -0.21 -10.39 -34.80
C LYS A 762 1.15 -10.67 -35.45
N THR A 763 1.15 -11.01 -36.74
CA THR A 763 2.37 -11.31 -37.52
C THR A 763 2.63 -10.31 -38.64
N GLY A 764 1.64 -9.47 -38.97
CA GLY A 764 1.72 -8.46 -40.02
C GLY A 764 0.49 -7.56 -40.02
N GLU A 765 0.35 -6.68 -41.01
CA GLU A 765 -0.76 -5.72 -41.08
C GLU A 765 -2.14 -6.40 -41.10
N ASN A 766 -2.25 -7.54 -41.80
CA ASN A 766 -3.50 -8.28 -42.01
C ASN A 766 -3.35 -9.78 -41.71
N SER A 767 -2.38 -10.17 -40.87
CA SER A 767 -2.14 -11.58 -40.52
C SER A 767 -1.85 -11.75 -39.03
N SER A 768 -2.28 -12.89 -38.52
CA SER A 768 -2.13 -13.30 -37.12
C SER A 768 -2.12 -14.82 -37.03
N VAL A 769 -1.60 -15.32 -35.91
CA VAL A 769 -1.54 -16.74 -35.56
C VAL A 769 -1.97 -16.92 -34.12
N VAL A 770 -2.17 -18.16 -33.68
CA VAL A 770 -2.40 -18.48 -32.27
C VAL A 770 -1.21 -19.28 -31.72
N ILE A 771 -0.57 -18.76 -30.68
CA ILE A 771 0.44 -19.48 -29.91
C ILE A 771 -0.30 -20.50 -29.03
N VAL A 772 -0.17 -21.78 -29.38
CA VAL A 772 -0.83 -22.91 -28.68
C VAL A 772 0.15 -23.75 -27.89
N GLY A 773 1.43 -23.41 -27.92
CA GLY A 773 2.46 -24.11 -27.19
C GLY A 773 3.84 -23.49 -27.35
N TYR A 774 4.80 -23.98 -26.57
CA TYR A 774 6.21 -23.68 -26.71
C TYR A 774 7.06 -24.77 -26.02
N ASP A 775 8.34 -24.78 -26.35
CA ASP A 775 9.40 -25.47 -25.62
C ASP A 775 10.62 -24.54 -25.47
N GLU A 776 11.77 -25.08 -25.07
CA GLU A 776 13.02 -24.31 -24.91
C GLU A 776 13.48 -23.63 -26.22
N TYR A 777 13.14 -24.19 -27.39
CA TYR A 777 13.67 -23.78 -28.69
C TYR A 777 12.63 -23.17 -29.62
N ASN A 778 11.35 -23.48 -29.45
CA ASN A 778 10.28 -23.16 -30.41
C ASN A 778 9.01 -22.67 -29.72
N THR A 779 8.27 -21.83 -30.43
CA THR A 779 6.82 -21.67 -30.23
C THR A 779 6.06 -22.55 -31.22
N TYR A 780 4.89 -23.06 -30.82
CA TYR A 780 3.99 -23.80 -31.70
C TYR A 780 2.84 -22.87 -32.12
N LEU A 781 2.82 -22.52 -33.40
CA LEU A 781 1.90 -21.52 -33.97
C LEU A 781 0.83 -22.22 -34.80
N TYR A 782 -0.43 -22.01 -34.44
CA TYR A 782 -1.59 -22.39 -35.24
C TYR A 782 -1.90 -21.27 -36.23
N ASP A 783 -1.97 -21.64 -37.52
CA ASP A 783 -2.36 -20.73 -38.60
C ASP A 783 -3.83 -20.99 -38.99
N PRO A 784 -4.74 -20.02 -38.79
CA PRO A 784 -6.16 -20.17 -39.12
C PRO A 784 -6.42 -20.38 -40.61
N ALA A 785 -5.53 -19.92 -41.49
CA ALA A 785 -5.72 -20.02 -42.95
C ALA A 785 -5.48 -21.46 -43.45
N THR A 786 -4.56 -22.19 -42.82
CA THR A 786 -4.20 -23.56 -43.20
C THR A 786 -4.76 -24.62 -42.25
N GLY A 787 -5.14 -24.22 -41.03
CA GLY A 787 -5.57 -25.12 -39.96
C GLY A 787 -4.44 -25.96 -39.37
N GLN A 788 -3.17 -25.61 -39.63
CA GLN A 788 -2.00 -26.38 -39.21
C GLN A 788 -1.28 -25.73 -38.02
N ILE A 789 -0.67 -26.58 -37.18
CA ILE A 789 0.27 -26.15 -36.14
C ILE A 789 1.69 -26.45 -36.62
N SER A 790 2.55 -25.43 -36.63
CA SER A 790 3.96 -25.59 -36.99
C SER A 790 4.87 -25.03 -35.90
N PRO A 791 6.03 -25.68 -35.63
CA PRO A 791 7.06 -25.08 -34.78
C PRO A 791 7.70 -23.89 -35.50
N TYR A 792 7.98 -22.84 -34.75
CA TYR A 792 8.72 -21.66 -35.19
C TYR A 792 9.77 -21.32 -34.14
N GLY A 793 11.00 -21.04 -34.57
CA GLY A 793 12.13 -20.84 -33.65
C GLY A 793 11.88 -19.69 -32.70
N MET A 794 12.24 -19.85 -31.42
CA MET A 794 11.92 -18.88 -30.36
C MET A 794 12.40 -17.46 -30.68
N ASN A 795 13.65 -17.32 -31.13
CA ASN A 795 14.22 -16.02 -31.51
C ASN A 795 13.54 -15.43 -32.76
N ASP A 796 13.17 -16.28 -33.72
CA ASP A 796 12.48 -15.84 -34.94
C ASP A 796 11.06 -15.38 -34.59
N SER A 797 10.37 -16.07 -33.68
CA SER A 797 9.07 -15.67 -33.14
C SER A 797 9.15 -14.33 -32.42
N THR A 798 10.16 -14.14 -31.56
CA THR A 798 10.39 -12.86 -30.89
C THR A 798 10.55 -11.73 -31.91
N ALA A 799 11.44 -11.88 -32.89
CA ALA A 799 11.65 -10.86 -33.91
C ALA A 799 10.41 -10.61 -34.77
N LEU A 800 9.67 -11.67 -35.12
CA LEU A 800 8.43 -11.58 -35.88
C LEU A 800 7.39 -10.74 -35.14
N PHE A 801 7.10 -11.07 -33.89
CA PHE A 801 6.08 -10.38 -33.11
C PHE A 801 6.50 -8.95 -32.75
N GLU A 802 7.78 -8.72 -32.43
CA GLU A 802 8.32 -7.38 -32.18
C GLU A 802 8.14 -6.48 -33.40
N SER A 803 8.44 -7.00 -34.61
CA SER A 803 8.26 -6.25 -35.86
C SER A 803 6.79 -5.92 -36.17
N ALA A 804 5.86 -6.71 -35.62
CA ALA A 804 4.41 -6.50 -35.74
C ALA A 804 3.81 -5.68 -34.58
N GLY A 805 4.65 -5.17 -33.67
CA GLY A 805 4.24 -4.31 -32.55
C GLY A 805 3.87 -5.06 -31.27
N ASN A 806 4.21 -6.34 -31.14
CA ASN A 806 3.88 -7.19 -29.99
C ASN A 806 2.41 -7.12 -29.59
N VAL A 807 1.51 -7.19 -30.59
CA VAL A 807 0.06 -7.22 -30.34
C VAL A 807 -0.33 -8.65 -29.98
N PHE A 808 -0.68 -8.83 -28.70
CA PHE A 808 -1.04 -10.12 -28.11
C PHE A 808 -2.39 -10.02 -27.43
N LEU A 809 -3.33 -10.89 -27.80
CA LEU A 809 -4.62 -11.02 -27.10
C LEU A 809 -4.75 -12.42 -26.51
N THR A 810 -5.27 -12.49 -25.30
CA THR A 810 -5.68 -13.73 -24.63
C THR A 810 -7.06 -13.51 -23.99
N TYR A 811 -7.53 -14.44 -23.18
CA TYR A 811 -8.72 -14.24 -22.36
C TYR A 811 -8.57 -14.87 -20.99
N ILE A 812 -9.31 -14.32 -20.02
CA ILE A 812 -9.51 -14.93 -18.72
C ILE A 812 -10.94 -15.44 -18.69
N GLU A 813 -11.10 -16.71 -18.35
CA GLU A 813 -12.41 -17.33 -18.17
C GLU A 813 -13.21 -16.56 -17.12
N ASN A 814 -14.49 -16.31 -17.41
CA ASN A 814 -15.38 -15.83 -16.37
C ASN A 814 -15.41 -16.86 -15.25
N VAL A 815 -15.50 -16.40 -14.00
CA VAL A 815 -15.64 -17.31 -12.85
C VAL A 815 -16.94 -18.07 -13.04
N ILE A 816 -16.85 -19.30 -13.56
CA ILE A 816 -18.03 -20.11 -13.86
C ILE A 816 -18.74 -20.42 -12.55
N GLU A 817 -19.99 -19.94 -12.47
CA GLU A 817 -20.94 -20.07 -11.36
C GLU A 817 -21.01 -21.46 -10.72
#